data_AF-A0A1V2JXE5-F1
#
_entry.id   AF-A0A1V2JXE5-F1
#
_cell.length_a   1.000
_cell.length_b   1.000
_cell.length_c   1.000
_cell.angle_alpha   90.00
_cell.angle_beta   90.00
_cell.angle_gamma   90.00
#
_symmetry.space_group_name_H-M   'P 1'
#
loop_
_entity.id
_entity.type
_entity.pdbx_description
1 polymer ?
#
loop_
_entity_poly.entity_id
_entity_poly.type
_entity_poly.pdbx_seq_one_letter_code
_entity_poly.pdbx_strand_id
1 'polypeptide(L)'
;MERFYSWRHLKHCTTHGSIEALVLCYKRCQLTEGNVYTDVETALKSDANLPDCVYIVGSTEQCNTFKAAWDPANLHLQTMIKRGMKAGFDFVKQYTFVEWDGTNFNQHALGAHTGPYNVDLKLLITRGVNSLIEKNSAIHQAPSGHVFKHPSQRRNKVFIQAREIASGEAELYVVAYLITLCHGQALQGSTKVFIDTMGIYAYVKCALALCRSEAEIVSFHSYDELEKINPPSDPYFCIVSASTSGSMAKKMASSVWDPQRIATIVDVTSQGRAGDVMVALDNMGVAFPDLKVSDGTLIEIIGENFSSKAKPPRPVVLGQPHTPKALADFHQFFGFSIHPFNTRVGTKSKLLQLDVIELLEHAEFKKWLDAEIDWSFPLTVSHVIHADDEASKALAVIVVARLRTRLAAGSSITVLPYHELEKDNCKDATGVVIVSTVARDGGVLREISRDLRSYIKAYIPRHFLSPIGIPQTNASWNQLRMFLVRNPTTREYGFSNWIQLPLGEDSNDNSWHRLIETHKAHSEQNIHDLGLEHLPNTSNILPSLDLAGKAALSAFRGFLLSPRGNPLRLSEGFLFFGNKTEIARRYADVEPSMVHLTMAAVLQNAREHKDHERRLCPNGYESVVLAPECFLRFNEAILQACMLRACHPAELDYSSSPELSKVMKELLVKVFARSDKDFGDAALEFAAAIAVGSLRLAKTDMETLLDDALKQHAGNTSELLGMLVLAKQANH
;
A
#
# COMPACT_ATOMS: atom_id res chain seq x y z
N MET A 1 -11.19 -6.51 -18.78
CA MET A 1 -12.00 -5.71 -17.83
C MET A 1 -12.15 -6.52 -16.55
N GLU A 2 -11.90 -5.93 -15.39
CA GLU A 2 -11.90 -6.65 -14.10
C GLU A 2 -13.28 -7.23 -13.75
N ARG A 3 -13.30 -8.45 -13.18
CA ARG A 3 -14.53 -9.16 -12.78
C ARG A 3 -14.99 -8.82 -11.36
N PHE A 4 -14.06 -8.43 -10.50
CA PHE A 4 -14.32 -8.14 -9.09
C PHE A 4 -13.37 -7.05 -8.60
N TYR A 5 -13.75 -6.40 -7.51
CA TYR A 5 -12.87 -5.57 -6.70
C TYR A 5 -12.66 -6.24 -5.34
N SER A 6 -11.44 -6.23 -4.81
CA SER A 6 -11.12 -6.83 -3.51
C SER A 6 -10.46 -5.87 -2.55
N TRP A 7 -10.73 -6.06 -1.26
CA TRP A 7 -10.15 -5.29 -0.17
C TRP A 7 -10.02 -6.16 1.09
N ARG A 8 -9.19 -5.72 2.03
CA ARG A 8 -9.05 -6.36 3.35
C ARG A 8 -9.67 -5.49 4.44
N HIS A 9 -10.26 -6.14 5.43
CA HIS A 9 -10.83 -5.49 6.59
C HIS A 9 -10.35 -6.16 7.88
N LEU A 10 -9.70 -5.38 8.74
CA LEU A 10 -9.37 -5.77 10.10
C LEU A 10 -10.54 -5.45 11.03
N LYS A 11 -11.12 -6.47 11.66
CA LYS A 11 -12.20 -6.33 12.65
C LYS A 11 -11.85 -7.01 13.96
N HIS A 12 -12.26 -6.39 15.06
CA HIS A 12 -12.26 -7.05 16.35
C HIS A 12 -13.48 -7.98 16.50
N CYS A 13 -13.23 -9.28 16.70
CA CYS A 13 -14.23 -10.29 17.02
C CYS A 13 -14.23 -10.55 18.54
N THR A 14 -15.41 -10.56 19.16
CA THR A 14 -15.56 -10.74 20.61
C THR A 14 -15.16 -12.11 21.12
N THR A 15 -15.10 -13.14 20.26
CA THR A 15 -14.74 -14.51 20.68
C THR A 15 -13.32 -14.90 20.26
N HIS A 16 -12.83 -14.35 19.16
CA HIS A 16 -11.55 -14.73 18.59
C HIS A 16 -10.50 -13.62 18.68
N GLY A 17 -10.87 -12.37 18.90
CA GLY A 17 -9.96 -11.21 18.86
C GLY A 17 -9.92 -10.60 17.48
N SER A 18 -8.83 -9.88 17.17
CA SER A 18 -8.68 -9.30 15.83
C SER A 18 -8.60 -10.36 14.74
N ILE A 19 -9.47 -10.23 13.73
CA ILE A 19 -9.55 -11.07 12.53
C ILE A 19 -9.39 -10.20 11.29
N GLU A 20 -8.73 -10.75 10.26
CA GLU A 20 -8.60 -10.12 8.95
C GLU A 20 -9.48 -10.83 7.92
N ALA A 21 -10.44 -10.10 7.35
CA ALA A 21 -11.32 -10.58 6.29
C ALA A 21 -10.87 -10.06 4.93
N LEU A 22 -10.73 -10.94 3.94
CA LEU A 22 -10.59 -10.57 2.54
C LEU A 22 -11.96 -10.61 1.88
N VAL A 23 -12.37 -9.54 1.21
CA VAL A 23 -13.66 -9.48 0.50
C VAL A 23 -13.42 -9.40 -1.00
N LEU A 24 -14.13 -10.20 -1.78
CA LEU A 24 -14.20 -10.12 -3.24
C LEU A 24 -15.63 -9.73 -3.63
N CYS A 25 -15.80 -8.56 -4.24
CA CYS A 25 -17.10 -8.08 -4.69
C CYS A 25 -17.19 -8.15 -6.21
N TYR A 26 -18.05 -9.02 -6.72
CA TYR A 26 -18.21 -9.26 -8.14
C TYR A 26 -19.20 -8.29 -8.78
N LYS A 27 -18.85 -7.82 -9.98
CA LYS A 27 -19.85 -7.26 -10.89
C LYS A 27 -20.73 -8.37 -11.46
N ARG A 28 -21.83 -8.00 -12.12
CA ARG A 28 -22.62 -8.96 -12.89
C ARG A 28 -21.82 -9.44 -14.09
N CYS A 29 -21.43 -10.71 -14.06
CA CYS A 29 -20.75 -11.37 -15.16
C CYS A 29 -20.98 -12.89 -15.06
N GLN A 30 -20.88 -13.57 -16.19
CA GLN A 30 -20.86 -15.02 -16.21
C GLN A 30 -19.53 -15.52 -15.69
N LEU A 31 -19.57 -16.47 -14.76
CA LEU A 31 -18.41 -17.12 -14.21
C LEU A 31 -18.40 -18.59 -14.61
N THR A 32 -17.22 -19.06 -14.99
CA THR A 32 -16.90 -20.49 -15.06
C THR A 32 -16.20 -20.92 -13.77
N GLU A 33 -16.17 -22.22 -13.47
CA GLU A 33 -15.38 -22.75 -12.34
C GLU A 33 -13.89 -22.36 -12.44
N GLY A 34 -13.32 -22.36 -13.65
CA GLY A 34 -11.94 -21.91 -13.88
C GLY A 34 -11.70 -20.44 -13.49
N ASN A 35 -12.69 -19.56 -13.71
CA ASN A 35 -12.60 -18.17 -13.25
C ASN A 35 -12.60 -18.07 -11.73
N VAL A 36 -13.47 -18.85 -11.07
CA VAL A 36 -13.56 -18.88 -9.60
C VAL A 36 -12.20 -19.20 -8.97
N TYR A 37 -11.53 -20.25 -9.44
CA TYR A 37 -10.21 -20.64 -8.90
C TYR A 37 -9.16 -19.55 -9.12
N THR A 38 -9.10 -19.00 -10.34
CA THR A 38 -8.13 -17.98 -10.71
C THR A 38 -8.34 -16.70 -9.88
N ASP A 39 -9.58 -16.25 -9.74
CA ASP A 39 -9.92 -15.01 -9.05
C ASP A 39 -9.62 -15.09 -7.54
N VAL A 40 -9.97 -16.21 -6.89
CA VAL A 40 -9.66 -16.46 -5.48
C VAL A 40 -8.15 -16.56 -5.27
N GLU A 41 -7.43 -17.26 -6.16
CA GLU A 41 -5.96 -17.35 -6.08
C GLU A 41 -5.30 -15.98 -6.26
N THR A 42 -5.72 -15.19 -7.24
CA THR A 42 -5.23 -13.82 -7.46
C THR A 42 -5.48 -12.94 -6.24
N ALA A 43 -6.68 -13.01 -5.64
CA ALA A 43 -7.01 -12.22 -4.46
C ALA A 43 -6.24 -12.64 -3.21
N LEU A 44 -5.98 -13.95 -3.02
CA LEU A 44 -5.15 -14.42 -1.90
C LEU A 44 -3.69 -14.01 -2.04
N LYS A 45 -3.17 -13.97 -3.28
CA LYS A 45 -1.79 -13.59 -3.60
C LYS A 45 -1.55 -12.08 -3.65
N SER A 46 -2.59 -11.26 -3.52
CA SER A 46 -2.45 -9.80 -3.57
C SER A 46 -1.68 -9.22 -2.37
N ASP A 47 -1.47 -10.01 -1.31
CA ASP A 47 -0.68 -9.67 -0.14
C ASP A 47 0.22 -10.86 0.21
N ALA A 48 1.35 -10.60 0.87
CA ALA A 48 2.26 -11.63 1.33
C ALA A 48 1.63 -12.53 2.42
N ASN A 49 0.62 -12.03 3.14
CA ASN A 49 -0.05 -12.74 4.23
C ASN A 49 -1.43 -13.24 3.79
N LEU A 50 -1.85 -14.43 4.22
CA LEU A 50 -3.22 -14.90 3.96
C LEU A 50 -4.19 -14.41 5.05
N PRO A 51 -5.44 -14.08 4.67
CA PRO A 51 -6.47 -13.62 5.62
C PRO A 51 -6.94 -14.75 6.54
N ASP A 52 -7.71 -14.40 7.57
CA ASP A 52 -8.43 -15.37 8.41
C ASP A 52 -9.62 -16.00 7.68
N CYS A 53 -10.30 -15.19 6.87
CA CYS A 53 -11.55 -15.55 6.21
C CYS A 53 -11.73 -14.82 4.88
N VAL A 54 -12.48 -15.44 3.97
CA VAL A 54 -12.81 -14.86 2.67
C VAL A 54 -14.32 -14.72 2.53
N TYR A 55 -14.77 -13.52 2.19
CA TYR A 55 -16.16 -13.24 1.82
C TYR A 55 -16.23 -12.94 0.32
N ILE A 56 -17.13 -13.61 -0.39
CA ILE A 56 -17.40 -13.35 -1.80
C ILE A 56 -18.80 -12.77 -1.92
N VAL A 57 -18.97 -11.64 -2.58
CA VAL A 57 -20.27 -10.96 -2.75
C VAL A 57 -20.63 -10.97 -4.23
N GLY A 58 -21.83 -11.48 -4.57
CA GLY A 58 -22.24 -11.62 -5.96
C GLY A 58 -23.70 -12.07 -6.13
N SER A 59 -24.08 -12.40 -7.37
CA SER A 59 -25.45 -12.83 -7.71
C SER A 59 -25.73 -14.31 -7.43
N THR A 60 -27.00 -14.72 -7.51
CA THR A 60 -27.42 -16.14 -7.46
C THR A 60 -26.70 -17.03 -8.48
N GLU A 61 -26.55 -16.57 -9.72
CA GLU A 61 -25.86 -17.33 -10.78
C GLU A 61 -24.40 -17.58 -10.39
N GLN A 62 -23.73 -16.56 -9.88
CA GLN A 62 -22.35 -16.66 -9.40
C GLN A 62 -22.25 -17.55 -8.16
N CYS A 63 -23.21 -17.47 -7.23
CA CYS A 63 -23.28 -18.35 -6.06
C CYS A 63 -23.34 -19.83 -6.49
N ASN A 64 -24.14 -20.15 -7.51
CA ASN A 64 -24.25 -21.50 -8.04
C ASN A 64 -22.93 -21.99 -8.65
N THR A 65 -22.25 -21.14 -9.43
CA THR A 65 -20.91 -21.48 -9.96
C THR A 65 -19.90 -21.69 -8.84
N PHE A 66 -19.90 -20.86 -7.79
CA PHE A 66 -19.03 -21.04 -6.64
C PHE A 66 -19.34 -22.34 -5.88
N LYS A 67 -20.62 -22.70 -5.70
CA LYS A 67 -21.04 -23.97 -5.09
C LYS A 67 -20.56 -25.17 -5.91
N ALA A 68 -20.67 -25.12 -7.24
CA ALA A 68 -20.14 -26.16 -8.13
C ALA A 68 -18.61 -26.28 -8.06
N ALA A 69 -17.90 -25.15 -8.04
CA ALA A 69 -16.45 -25.11 -7.87
C ALA A 69 -15.99 -25.63 -6.48
N TRP A 70 -16.86 -25.54 -5.47
CA TRP A 70 -16.65 -26.05 -4.11
C TRP A 70 -17.23 -27.46 -3.85
N ASP A 71 -17.70 -28.16 -4.89
CA ASP A 71 -18.14 -29.54 -4.76
C ASP A 71 -16.93 -30.44 -4.40
N PRO A 72 -17.02 -31.27 -3.34
CA PRO A 72 -15.97 -32.24 -2.98
C PRO A 72 -15.56 -33.21 -4.10
N ALA A 73 -16.45 -33.46 -5.07
CA ALA A 73 -16.15 -34.27 -6.25
C ALA A 73 -15.26 -33.55 -7.28
N ASN A 74 -15.09 -32.23 -7.16
CA ASN A 74 -14.27 -31.44 -8.06
C ASN A 74 -12.78 -31.61 -7.75
N LEU A 75 -12.02 -32.14 -8.71
CA LEU A 75 -10.59 -32.41 -8.57
C LEU A 75 -9.74 -31.15 -8.33
N HIS A 76 -10.23 -29.97 -8.73
CA HIS A 76 -9.51 -28.70 -8.57
C HIS A 76 -9.66 -28.08 -7.18
N LEU A 77 -10.70 -28.46 -6.43
CA LEU A 77 -11.00 -27.92 -5.09
C LEU A 77 -9.84 -28.12 -4.12
N GLN A 78 -9.24 -29.31 -4.11
CA GLN A 78 -8.11 -29.62 -3.22
C GLN A 78 -6.88 -28.74 -3.50
N THR A 79 -6.63 -28.44 -4.77
CA THR A 79 -5.53 -27.55 -5.17
C THR A 79 -5.79 -26.12 -4.70
N MET A 80 -7.03 -25.64 -4.81
CA MET A 80 -7.42 -24.30 -4.35
C MET A 80 -7.40 -24.19 -2.83
N ILE A 81 -7.94 -25.16 -2.09
CA ILE A 81 -7.88 -25.18 -0.61
C ILE A 81 -6.42 -25.14 -0.14
N LYS A 82 -5.51 -25.86 -0.82
CA LYS A 82 -4.07 -25.78 -0.56
C LYS A 82 -3.47 -24.39 -0.78
N ARG A 83 -4.07 -23.50 -1.58
CA ARG A 83 -3.63 -22.09 -1.71
C ARG A 83 -4.01 -21.25 -0.49
N GLY A 84 -5.10 -21.62 0.19
CA GLY A 84 -5.46 -21.10 1.50
C GLY A 84 -4.69 -21.77 2.64
N MET A 85 -3.71 -22.64 2.36
CA MET A 85 -2.84 -23.28 3.34
C MET A 85 -1.41 -22.73 3.24
N LYS A 86 -0.69 -22.73 4.36
CA LYS A 86 0.75 -22.46 4.36
C LYS A 86 1.42 -23.38 5.37
N ALA A 87 2.52 -24.01 4.93
CA ALA A 87 3.25 -25.03 5.71
C ALA A 87 2.38 -26.20 6.23
N GLY A 88 1.32 -26.58 5.49
CA GLY A 88 0.41 -27.67 5.88
C GLY A 88 -0.73 -27.26 6.82
N PHE A 89 -0.75 -26.01 7.30
CA PHE A 89 -1.82 -25.47 8.12
C PHE A 89 -2.87 -24.74 7.27
N ASP A 90 -4.14 -24.91 7.62
CA ASP A 90 -5.25 -24.16 7.01
C ASP A 90 -5.23 -22.71 7.51
N PHE A 91 -4.84 -21.77 6.64
CA PHE A 91 -4.73 -20.36 6.98
C PHE A 91 -6.09 -19.66 6.85
N VAL A 92 -6.81 -19.94 5.77
CA VAL A 92 -8.13 -19.38 5.51
C VAL A 92 -9.19 -20.30 6.10
N LYS A 93 -9.60 -20.02 7.34
CA LYS A 93 -10.50 -20.91 8.11
C LYS A 93 -11.93 -20.98 7.58
N GLN A 94 -12.33 -20.05 6.71
CA GLN A 94 -13.66 -20.05 6.12
C GLN A 94 -13.74 -19.30 4.79
N TYR A 95 -14.63 -19.79 3.93
CA TYR A 95 -15.07 -19.15 2.70
C TYR A 95 -16.59 -18.98 2.77
N THR A 96 -17.09 -17.75 2.59
CA THR A 96 -18.52 -17.44 2.67
C THR A 96 -18.93 -16.68 1.43
N PHE A 97 -19.93 -17.20 0.72
CA PHE A 97 -20.58 -16.49 -0.37
C PHE A 97 -21.78 -15.72 0.16
N VAL A 98 -21.80 -14.41 -0.06
CA VAL A 98 -22.91 -13.51 0.22
C VAL A 98 -23.66 -13.28 -1.09
N GLU A 99 -24.76 -13.99 -1.25
CA GLU A 99 -25.63 -13.93 -2.42
C GLU A 99 -26.57 -12.74 -2.32
N TRP A 100 -26.63 -11.94 -3.38
CA TRP A 100 -27.76 -11.06 -3.65
C TRP A 100 -28.76 -11.77 -4.57
N ASP A 101 -29.94 -12.10 -4.04
CA ASP A 101 -31.01 -12.80 -4.79
C ASP A 101 -31.94 -11.85 -5.58
N GLY A 102 -31.72 -10.54 -5.47
CA GLY A 102 -32.58 -9.49 -6.00
C GLY A 102 -33.42 -8.78 -4.94
N THR A 103 -33.46 -9.29 -3.71
CA THR A 103 -34.23 -8.74 -2.60
C THR A 103 -33.44 -8.73 -1.30
N ASN A 104 -32.72 -9.81 -0.98
CA ASN A 104 -31.97 -9.98 0.26
C ASN A 104 -30.53 -10.43 0.00
N PHE A 105 -29.68 -10.15 1.00
CA PHE A 105 -28.33 -10.73 1.07
C PHE A 105 -28.35 -12.00 1.92
N ASN A 106 -28.06 -13.14 1.31
CA ASN A 106 -28.05 -14.45 1.97
C ASN A 106 -26.62 -14.98 2.08
N GLN A 107 -26.21 -15.43 3.25
CA GLN A 107 -24.87 -16.00 3.45
C GLN A 107 -24.88 -17.52 3.26
N HIS A 108 -23.96 -18.02 2.44
CA HIS A 108 -23.75 -19.43 2.14
C HIS A 108 -22.32 -19.82 2.49
N ALA A 109 -22.12 -20.81 3.35
CA ALA A 109 -20.79 -21.38 3.57
C ALA A 109 -20.36 -22.16 2.32
N LEU A 110 -19.15 -21.88 1.83
CA LEU A 110 -18.53 -22.63 0.74
C LEU A 110 -17.63 -23.70 1.37
N GLY A 111 -18.22 -24.86 1.70
CA GLY A 111 -17.55 -25.98 2.35
C GLY A 111 -18.48 -26.74 3.32
N ALA A 112 -17.97 -27.82 3.93
CA ALA A 112 -18.75 -28.71 4.79
C ALA A 112 -19.14 -28.09 6.16
N HIS A 113 -18.48 -27.00 6.57
CA HIS A 113 -18.69 -26.39 7.88
C HIS A 113 -18.87 -24.87 7.76
N THR A 114 -19.82 -24.32 8.52
CA THR A 114 -19.89 -22.88 8.78
C THR A 114 -18.67 -22.47 9.59
N GLY A 115 -17.88 -21.54 9.06
CA GLY A 115 -16.67 -21.08 9.71
C GLY A 115 -16.93 -20.34 11.03
N PRO A 116 -15.87 -20.11 11.84
CA PRO A 116 -16.01 -19.57 13.20
C PRO A 116 -16.23 -18.06 13.25
N TYR A 117 -16.17 -17.33 12.13
CA TYR A 117 -16.19 -15.88 12.11
C TYR A 117 -17.49 -15.33 11.54
N ASN A 118 -18.16 -14.48 12.32
CA ASN A 118 -19.33 -13.73 11.88
C ASN A 118 -18.96 -12.23 11.81
N VAL A 119 -18.96 -11.69 10.59
CA VAL A 119 -18.69 -10.28 10.33
C VAL A 119 -19.93 -9.64 9.72
N ASP A 120 -20.39 -8.56 10.35
CA ASP A 120 -21.45 -7.70 9.83
C ASP A 120 -21.17 -7.26 8.38
N LEU A 121 -22.12 -7.55 7.49
CA LEU A 121 -22.01 -7.28 6.05
C LEU A 121 -21.99 -5.77 5.77
N LYS A 122 -22.78 -4.97 6.51
CA LYS A 122 -22.78 -3.51 6.33
C LYS A 122 -21.38 -2.97 6.57
N LEU A 123 -20.75 -3.36 7.67
CA LEU A 123 -19.36 -2.99 7.94
C LEU A 123 -18.38 -3.43 6.85
N LEU A 124 -18.49 -4.67 6.32
CA LEU A 124 -17.61 -5.15 5.24
C LEU A 124 -17.72 -4.28 3.99
N ILE A 125 -18.95 -3.99 3.54
CA ILE A 125 -19.20 -3.23 2.32
C ILE A 125 -18.86 -1.74 2.51
N THR A 126 -19.20 -1.13 3.65
CA THR A 126 -18.81 0.25 3.98
C THR A 126 -17.27 0.39 3.97
N ARG A 127 -16.53 -0.62 4.44
CA ARG A 127 -15.06 -0.65 4.35
C ARG A 127 -14.55 -0.83 2.92
N GLY A 128 -15.29 -1.53 2.07
CA GLY A 128 -15.02 -1.58 0.63
C GLY A 128 -15.13 -0.20 -0.03
N VAL A 129 -16.19 0.55 0.29
CA VAL A 129 -16.33 1.95 -0.17
C VAL A 129 -15.22 2.85 0.39
N ASN A 130 -14.79 2.65 1.65
CA ASN A 130 -13.63 3.36 2.18
C ASN A 130 -12.33 3.04 1.43
N SER A 131 -12.08 1.76 1.13
CA SER A 131 -10.93 1.33 0.33
C SER A 131 -10.94 1.98 -1.07
N LEU A 132 -12.13 2.14 -1.66
CA LEU A 132 -12.31 2.82 -2.93
C LEU A 132 -12.05 4.34 -2.83
N ILE A 133 -12.53 4.99 -1.77
CA ILE A 133 -12.27 6.41 -1.50
C ILE A 133 -10.76 6.68 -1.40
N GLU A 134 -10.01 5.81 -0.72
CA GLU A 134 -8.56 5.90 -0.60
C GLU A 134 -7.86 5.63 -1.94
N LYS A 135 -8.20 4.51 -2.60
CA LYS A 135 -7.62 4.10 -3.89
C LYS A 135 -7.79 5.19 -4.95
N ASN A 136 -9.00 5.72 -5.07
CA ASN A 136 -9.36 6.66 -6.12
C ASN A 136 -9.21 8.13 -5.70
N SER A 137 -8.67 8.40 -4.49
CA SER A 137 -8.46 9.75 -3.96
C SER A 137 -9.70 10.64 -4.00
N ALA A 138 -10.88 10.06 -3.69
CA ALA A 138 -12.17 10.78 -3.77
C ALA A 138 -12.34 11.85 -2.67
N ILE A 139 -11.47 11.85 -1.65
CA ILE A 139 -11.39 12.91 -0.64
C ILE A 139 -10.23 13.83 -0.96
N HIS A 140 -10.54 15.12 -0.90
CA HIS A 140 -9.71 16.18 -1.40
C HIS A 140 -9.45 17.19 -0.30
N GLN A 141 -8.19 17.40 0.05
CA GLN A 141 -7.79 18.37 1.06
C GLN A 141 -7.14 19.59 0.39
N ALA A 142 -7.59 20.78 0.77
CA ALA A 142 -7.03 22.03 0.27
C ALA A 142 -5.62 22.22 0.84
N PRO A 143 -4.62 22.54 0.00
CA PRO A 143 -3.27 22.85 0.44
C PRO A 143 -3.20 23.94 1.52
N SER A 144 -2.03 24.09 2.13
CA SER A 144 -1.77 25.20 3.05
C SER A 144 -2.04 26.53 2.34
N GLY A 145 -2.64 27.49 3.07
CA GLY A 145 -3.02 28.78 2.50
C GLY A 145 -4.14 28.76 1.45
N HIS A 146 -4.79 27.63 1.16
CA HIS A 146 -5.90 27.53 0.19
C HIS A 146 -7.20 27.04 0.82
N VAL A 147 -8.35 27.36 0.23
CA VAL A 147 -9.65 26.76 0.58
C VAL A 147 -10.49 26.48 -0.66
N PHE A 148 -11.26 25.41 -0.64
CA PHE A 148 -12.25 25.15 -1.69
C PHE A 148 -13.42 26.09 -1.53
N LYS A 149 -13.87 26.68 -2.64
CA LYS A 149 -15.12 27.42 -2.73
C LYS A 149 -16.13 26.55 -3.47
N HIS A 150 -17.15 26.09 -2.74
CA HIS A 150 -18.26 25.34 -3.32
C HIS A 150 -19.18 26.27 -4.13
N PRO A 151 -19.99 25.72 -5.06
CA PRO A 151 -21.05 26.49 -5.74
C PRO A 151 -22.00 27.21 -4.78
N SER A 152 -22.24 26.64 -3.59
CA SER A 152 -23.02 27.25 -2.50
C SER A 152 -22.31 28.37 -1.74
N GLN A 153 -21.19 28.89 -2.28
CA GLN A 153 -20.33 29.94 -1.71
C GLN A 153 -19.62 29.59 -0.39
N ARG A 154 -19.86 28.39 0.15
CA ARG A 154 -19.17 27.93 1.37
C ARG A 154 -17.72 27.58 1.09
N ARG A 155 -16.88 27.94 2.06
CA ARG A 155 -15.44 27.65 2.06
C ARG A 155 -15.15 26.46 2.96
N ASN A 156 -14.45 25.46 2.44
CA ASN A 156 -14.04 24.28 3.20
C ASN A 156 -12.60 23.90 2.87
N LYS A 157 -11.91 23.30 3.85
CA LYS A 157 -10.59 22.69 3.66
C LYS A 157 -10.66 21.28 3.08
N VAL A 158 -11.86 20.68 3.06
CA VAL A 158 -12.09 19.31 2.59
C VAL A 158 -13.23 19.33 1.59
N PHE A 159 -13.04 18.59 0.50
CA PHE A 159 -14.03 18.33 -0.53
C PHE A 159 -14.14 16.81 -0.72
N ILE A 160 -15.33 16.32 -1.03
CA ILE A 160 -15.56 14.89 -1.31
C ILE A 160 -16.15 14.82 -2.71
N GLN A 161 -15.44 14.19 -3.64
CA GLN A 161 -15.84 14.05 -5.02
C GLN A 161 -16.47 12.67 -5.23
N ALA A 162 -17.75 12.55 -4.86
CA ALA A 162 -18.46 11.27 -4.82
C ALA A 162 -18.37 10.46 -6.13
N ARG A 163 -18.36 11.12 -7.29
CA ARG A 163 -18.25 10.44 -8.60
C ARG A 163 -16.94 9.66 -8.81
N GLU A 164 -15.87 10.04 -8.11
CA GLU A 164 -14.56 9.39 -8.21
C GLU A 164 -14.45 8.19 -7.26
N ILE A 165 -15.49 7.89 -6.46
CA ILE A 165 -15.47 6.71 -5.59
C ILE A 165 -15.30 5.44 -6.42
N ALA A 166 -15.88 5.35 -7.61
CA ALA A 166 -15.70 4.21 -8.52
C ALA A 166 -15.23 4.67 -9.91
N SER A 167 -14.13 4.09 -10.37
CA SER A 167 -13.48 4.34 -11.66
C SER A 167 -13.83 3.30 -12.73
N GLY A 168 -14.37 2.14 -12.33
CA GLY A 168 -14.72 1.03 -13.21
C GLY A 168 -15.93 0.23 -12.74
N GLU A 169 -16.38 -0.71 -13.57
CA GLU A 169 -17.63 -1.45 -13.34
C GLU A 169 -17.58 -2.35 -12.09
N ALA A 170 -16.44 -2.97 -11.77
CA ALA A 170 -16.31 -3.76 -10.55
C ALA A 170 -16.45 -2.90 -9.27
N GLU A 171 -15.85 -1.71 -9.27
CA GLU A 171 -15.92 -0.75 -8.17
C GLU A 171 -17.34 -0.16 -8.02
N LEU A 172 -18.01 0.08 -9.15
CA LEU A 172 -19.40 0.53 -9.21
C LEU A 172 -20.33 -0.42 -8.43
N TYR A 173 -20.13 -1.73 -8.56
CA TYR A 173 -20.95 -2.71 -7.84
C TYR A 173 -20.75 -2.65 -6.33
N VAL A 174 -19.56 -2.29 -5.82
CA VAL A 174 -19.33 -2.12 -4.38
C VAL A 174 -20.23 -1.02 -3.82
N VAL A 175 -20.28 0.13 -4.49
CA VAL A 175 -21.13 1.26 -4.09
C VAL A 175 -22.60 0.92 -4.26
N ALA A 176 -22.97 0.27 -5.37
CA ALA A 176 -24.34 -0.16 -5.62
C ALA A 176 -24.84 -1.15 -4.56
N TYR A 177 -24.04 -2.16 -4.20
CA TYR A 177 -24.39 -3.10 -3.12
C TYR A 177 -24.49 -2.41 -1.76
N LEU A 178 -23.71 -1.37 -1.46
CA LEU A 178 -23.90 -0.58 -0.24
C LEU A 178 -25.28 0.08 -0.22
N ILE A 179 -25.64 0.72 -1.33
CA ILE A 179 -26.93 1.41 -1.49
C ILE A 179 -28.08 0.40 -1.36
N THR A 180 -28.01 -0.75 -2.04
CA THR A 180 -29.07 -1.78 -1.95
C THR A 180 -29.13 -2.43 -0.57
N LEU A 181 -27.99 -2.65 0.09
CA LEU A 181 -27.93 -3.18 1.45
C LEU A 181 -28.59 -2.25 2.46
N CYS A 182 -28.43 -0.93 2.30
CA CYS A 182 -29.02 0.04 3.22
C CYS A 182 -30.50 0.36 2.89
N HIS A 183 -30.85 0.44 1.59
CA HIS A 183 -32.14 0.99 1.16
C HIS A 183 -32.84 0.26 0.00
N GLY A 184 -32.49 -1.01 -0.26
CA GLY A 184 -33.04 -1.76 -1.40
C GLY A 184 -34.57 -1.81 -1.44
N GLN A 185 -35.23 -2.02 -0.29
CA GLN A 185 -36.70 -2.01 -0.20
C GLN A 185 -37.30 -0.64 -0.54
N ALA A 186 -36.69 0.44 -0.06
CA ALA A 186 -37.16 1.80 -0.36
C ALA A 186 -37.01 2.12 -1.86
N LEU A 187 -35.92 1.68 -2.49
CA LEU A 187 -35.69 1.84 -3.92
C LEU A 187 -36.65 1.01 -4.78
N GLN A 188 -36.98 -0.20 -4.36
CA GLN A 188 -37.94 -1.05 -5.06
C GLN A 188 -39.36 -0.49 -4.98
N GLY A 189 -39.73 0.11 -3.86
CA GLY A 189 -41.05 0.72 -3.66
C GLY A 189 -41.22 2.12 -4.24
N SER A 190 -40.15 2.75 -4.74
CA SER A 190 -40.18 4.13 -5.24
C SER A 190 -40.47 4.21 -6.73
N THR A 191 -41.26 5.20 -7.15
CA THR A 191 -41.42 5.55 -8.57
C THR A 191 -40.36 6.53 -9.04
N LYS A 192 -39.80 7.33 -8.11
CA LYS A 192 -38.74 8.32 -8.39
C LYS A 192 -37.61 8.26 -7.38
N VAL A 193 -36.38 8.43 -7.84
CA VAL A 193 -35.20 8.61 -6.99
C VAL A 193 -34.53 9.93 -7.33
N PHE A 194 -34.49 10.84 -6.35
CA PHE A 194 -33.87 12.15 -6.50
C PHE A 194 -32.40 12.11 -6.12
N ILE A 195 -31.54 12.69 -6.96
CA ILE A 195 -30.10 12.82 -6.72
C ILE A 195 -29.65 14.27 -6.78
N ASP A 196 -28.66 14.63 -5.95
CA ASP A 196 -28.13 15.99 -5.90
C ASP A 196 -27.19 16.33 -7.06
N THR A 197 -26.57 15.32 -7.68
CA THR A 197 -25.69 15.48 -8.84
C THR A 197 -25.77 14.27 -9.76
N MET A 198 -25.69 14.51 -11.08
CA MET A 198 -25.55 13.44 -12.07
C MET A 198 -24.25 12.63 -11.91
N GLY A 199 -23.27 13.13 -11.14
CA GLY A 199 -22.03 12.41 -10.84
C GLY A 199 -22.22 11.06 -10.14
N ILE A 200 -23.36 10.84 -9.46
CA ILE A 200 -23.69 9.56 -8.81
C ILE A 200 -24.73 8.73 -9.57
N TYR A 201 -25.13 9.16 -10.78
CA TYR A 201 -26.18 8.51 -11.57
C TYR A 201 -25.88 7.02 -11.79
N ALA A 202 -24.63 6.68 -12.15
CA ALA A 202 -24.23 5.29 -12.38
C ALA A 202 -24.45 4.41 -11.14
N TYR A 203 -24.16 4.93 -9.94
CA TYR A 203 -24.27 4.20 -8.67
C TYR A 203 -25.74 3.87 -8.38
N VAL A 204 -26.60 4.88 -8.50
CA VAL A 204 -28.04 4.75 -8.27
C VAL A 204 -28.69 3.88 -9.35
N LYS A 205 -28.31 4.03 -10.62
CA LYS A 205 -28.86 3.21 -11.71
C LYS A 205 -28.46 1.75 -11.56
N CYS A 206 -27.23 1.47 -11.16
CA CYS A 206 -26.78 0.11 -10.85
C CYS A 206 -27.55 -0.49 -9.66
N ALA A 207 -27.74 0.27 -8.58
CA ALA A 207 -28.54 -0.16 -7.43
C ALA A 207 -30.01 -0.44 -7.79
N LEU A 208 -30.65 0.41 -8.61
CA LEU A 208 -32.00 0.17 -9.12
C LEU A 208 -32.09 -1.11 -9.96
N ALA A 209 -31.10 -1.34 -10.83
CA ALA A 209 -31.03 -2.56 -11.62
C ALA A 209 -30.87 -3.82 -10.75
N LEU A 210 -30.08 -3.74 -9.67
CA LEU A 210 -29.93 -4.81 -8.69
C LEU A 210 -31.25 -5.10 -7.95
N CYS A 211 -32.03 -4.07 -7.64
CA CYS A 211 -33.35 -4.17 -7.00
C CYS A 211 -34.51 -4.44 -7.97
N ARG A 212 -34.24 -4.59 -9.29
CA ARG A 212 -35.27 -4.73 -10.34
C ARG A 212 -36.32 -3.61 -10.30
N SER A 213 -35.88 -2.40 -10.00
CA SER A 213 -36.72 -1.21 -9.93
C SER A 213 -36.62 -0.39 -11.22
N GLU A 214 -37.77 0.06 -11.70
CA GLU A 214 -37.89 0.94 -12.88
C GLU A 214 -38.03 2.42 -12.48
N ALA A 215 -37.69 2.77 -11.23
CA ALA A 215 -37.80 4.14 -10.75
C ALA A 215 -37.04 5.14 -11.64
N GLU A 216 -37.68 6.27 -11.92
CA GLU A 216 -37.07 7.37 -12.68
C GLU A 216 -36.04 8.09 -11.79
N ILE A 217 -34.81 8.27 -12.29
CA ILE A 217 -33.78 9.05 -11.59
C ILE A 217 -33.92 10.52 -12.02
N VAL A 218 -34.10 11.41 -11.04
CA VAL A 218 -34.24 12.85 -11.27
C VAL A 218 -33.13 13.60 -10.54
N SER A 219 -32.26 14.29 -11.28
CA SER A 219 -31.23 15.15 -10.69
C SER A 219 -31.78 16.54 -10.42
N PHE A 220 -31.56 17.06 -9.22
CA PHE A 220 -31.88 18.46 -8.90
C PHE A 220 -30.67 19.40 -8.99
N HIS A 221 -29.46 18.91 -9.29
CA HIS A 221 -28.25 19.65 -9.69
C HIS A 221 -27.67 20.70 -8.71
N SER A 222 -28.50 21.44 -7.97
CA SER A 222 -28.13 22.55 -7.11
C SER A 222 -29.14 22.78 -5.98
N TYR A 223 -28.73 23.60 -5.01
CA TYR A 223 -29.59 24.04 -3.90
C TYR A 223 -30.77 24.91 -4.35
N ASP A 224 -30.65 25.60 -5.48
CA ASP A 224 -31.62 26.58 -5.97
C ASP A 224 -32.73 25.90 -6.79
N GLU A 225 -32.37 24.86 -7.54
CA GLU A 225 -33.33 24.02 -8.24
C GLU A 225 -34.13 23.13 -7.27
N LEU A 226 -33.52 22.68 -6.16
CA LEU A 226 -34.23 21.93 -5.11
C LEU A 226 -35.41 22.71 -4.52
N GLU A 227 -35.30 24.04 -4.37
CA GLU A 227 -36.41 24.87 -3.83
C GLU A 227 -37.63 24.93 -4.76
N LYS A 228 -37.44 24.60 -6.05
CA LYS A 228 -38.51 24.58 -7.05
C LYS A 228 -39.21 23.22 -7.13
N ILE A 229 -38.67 22.20 -6.47
CA ILE A 229 -39.14 20.82 -6.53
C ILE A 229 -39.87 20.47 -5.24
N ASN A 230 -41.15 20.10 -5.36
CA ASN A 230 -41.90 19.48 -4.29
C ASN A 230 -41.80 17.95 -4.39
N PRO A 231 -41.77 17.23 -3.25
CA PRO A 231 -41.83 15.78 -3.24
C PRO A 231 -43.12 15.31 -3.91
N PRO A 232 -43.06 14.27 -4.76
CA PRO A 232 -44.24 13.74 -5.42
C PRO A 232 -45.18 13.04 -4.42
N SER A 233 -46.45 12.94 -4.78
CA SER A 233 -47.44 12.13 -4.05
C SER A 233 -47.10 10.64 -4.11
N ASP A 234 -46.50 10.20 -5.21
CA ASP A 234 -46.04 8.83 -5.38
C ASP A 234 -44.82 8.52 -4.48
N PRO A 235 -44.59 7.25 -4.11
CA PRO A 235 -43.42 6.84 -3.36
C PRO A 235 -42.10 7.30 -4.01
N TYR A 236 -41.18 7.85 -3.22
CA TYR A 236 -39.91 8.38 -3.69
C TYR A 236 -38.78 8.11 -2.70
N PHE A 237 -37.54 8.25 -3.17
CA PHE A 237 -36.35 8.23 -2.32
C PHE A 237 -35.35 9.30 -2.75
N CYS A 238 -34.51 9.77 -1.84
CA CYS A 238 -33.52 10.83 -2.07
C CYS A 238 -32.12 10.35 -1.68
N ILE A 239 -31.17 10.49 -2.60
CA ILE A 239 -29.77 10.15 -2.37
C ILE A 239 -28.91 11.38 -2.58
N VAL A 240 -28.22 11.80 -1.52
CA VAL A 240 -27.21 12.86 -1.54
C VAL A 240 -25.83 12.22 -1.71
N SER A 241 -25.07 12.74 -2.66
CA SER A 241 -23.76 12.20 -3.06
C SER A 241 -22.73 12.21 -1.93
N ALA A 242 -22.36 13.38 -1.43
CA ALA A 242 -21.48 13.51 -0.29
C ALA A 242 -21.67 14.83 0.46
N SER A 243 -21.30 14.88 1.75
CA SER A 243 -21.34 16.11 2.53
C SER A 243 -20.26 16.23 3.60
N THR A 244 -19.83 17.45 3.88
CA THR A 244 -18.97 17.77 5.04
C THR A 244 -19.75 18.43 6.18
N SER A 245 -20.95 18.94 5.90
CA SER A 245 -21.75 19.74 6.83
C SER A 245 -23.19 19.23 7.00
N GLY A 246 -23.61 18.20 6.26
CA GLY A 246 -24.98 17.67 6.29
C GLY A 246 -26.04 18.64 5.78
N SER A 247 -25.65 19.76 5.19
CA SER A 247 -26.57 20.87 4.95
C SER A 247 -27.60 20.63 3.85
N MET A 248 -27.28 19.84 2.82
CA MET A 248 -28.24 19.46 1.78
C MET A 248 -29.38 18.65 2.39
N ALA A 249 -29.07 17.55 3.06
CA ALA A 249 -30.05 16.71 3.73
C ALA A 249 -30.83 17.48 4.80
N LYS A 250 -30.16 18.37 5.56
CA LYS A 250 -30.85 19.25 6.52
C LYS A 250 -31.83 20.21 5.86
N LYS A 251 -31.48 20.80 4.70
CA LYS A 251 -32.37 21.70 3.95
C LYS A 251 -33.59 20.95 3.44
N MET A 252 -33.39 19.76 2.87
CA MET A 252 -34.47 18.87 2.44
C MET A 252 -35.41 18.53 3.61
N ALA A 253 -34.86 18.06 4.73
CA ALA A 253 -35.62 17.72 5.94
C ALA A 253 -36.35 18.92 6.58
N SER A 254 -35.80 20.13 6.48
CA SER A 254 -36.45 21.35 6.98
C SER A 254 -37.53 21.90 6.05
N SER A 255 -37.61 21.38 4.83
CA SER A 255 -38.68 21.65 3.88
C SER A 255 -39.70 20.50 3.91
N VAL A 256 -40.46 20.29 2.84
CA VAL A 256 -41.58 19.32 2.81
C VAL A 256 -41.13 17.86 2.63
N TRP A 257 -39.83 17.56 2.59
CA TRP A 257 -39.31 16.22 2.33
C TRP A 257 -39.18 15.39 3.61
N ASP A 258 -39.66 14.14 3.57
CA ASP A 258 -39.53 13.18 4.67
C ASP A 258 -38.05 12.77 4.94
N PRO A 259 -37.50 13.04 6.14
CA PRO A 259 -36.14 12.65 6.50
C PRO A 259 -35.86 11.15 6.43
N GLN A 260 -36.85 10.28 6.59
CA GLN A 260 -36.67 8.82 6.51
C GLN A 260 -36.38 8.34 5.08
N ARG A 261 -36.66 9.19 4.08
CA ARG A 261 -36.44 8.92 2.65
C ARG A 261 -35.18 9.59 2.12
N ILE A 262 -34.33 10.11 2.99
CA ILE A 262 -33.09 10.81 2.63
C ILE A 262 -31.91 9.99 3.12
N ALA A 263 -30.97 9.70 2.23
CA ALA A 263 -29.71 9.10 2.57
C ALA A 263 -28.55 9.83 1.93
N THR A 264 -27.43 9.96 2.64
CA THR A 264 -26.16 10.48 2.12
C THR A 264 -25.18 9.33 1.96
N ILE A 265 -24.57 9.17 0.78
CA ILE A 265 -23.62 8.06 0.54
C ILE A 265 -22.40 8.24 1.44
N VAL A 266 -21.76 9.42 1.43
CA VAL A 266 -20.58 9.71 2.24
C VAL A 266 -20.72 11.02 3.02
N ASP A 267 -20.49 11.01 4.33
CA ASP A 267 -20.35 12.22 5.14
C ASP A 267 -19.13 12.14 6.07
N VAL A 268 -18.60 13.28 6.47
CA VAL A 268 -17.57 13.38 7.52
C VAL A 268 -18.03 12.73 8.83
N THR A 269 -19.31 12.87 9.19
CA THR A 269 -19.89 12.27 10.39
C THR A 269 -21.37 11.91 10.17
N SER A 270 -21.86 10.92 10.90
CA SER A 270 -23.29 10.62 11.01
C SER A 270 -23.98 11.40 12.13
N GLN A 271 -23.24 11.95 13.09
CA GLN A 271 -23.82 12.59 14.26
C GLN A 271 -24.50 13.92 13.89
N GLY A 272 -25.76 14.09 14.31
CA GLY A 272 -26.53 15.31 14.06
C GLY A 272 -26.89 15.56 12.59
N ARG A 273 -26.82 14.53 11.74
CA ARG A 273 -27.25 14.59 10.34
C ARG A 273 -28.74 14.28 10.20
N ALA A 274 -29.36 14.85 9.17
CA ALA A 274 -30.73 14.51 8.79
C ALA A 274 -30.70 13.36 7.77
N GLY A 275 -31.57 12.36 7.96
CA GLY A 275 -31.55 11.13 7.15
C GLY A 275 -30.42 10.17 7.53
N ASP A 276 -30.26 9.11 6.74
CA ASP A 276 -29.18 8.12 6.92
C ASP A 276 -27.84 8.60 6.33
N VAL A 277 -26.74 8.13 6.91
CA VAL A 277 -25.38 8.31 6.38
C VAL A 277 -24.78 6.93 6.19
N MET A 278 -24.60 6.51 4.94
CA MET A 278 -24.15 5.14 4.63
C MET A 278 -22.66 4.93 4.99
N VAL A 279 -21.81 5.94 4.73
CA VAL A 279 -20.39 5.96 5.09
C VAL A 279 -20.07 7.22 5.88
N ALA A 280 -19.72 7.07 7.16
CA ALA A 280 -19.23 8.15 8.01
C ALA A 280 -17.70 8.05 8.16
N LEU A 281 -16.98 9.10 7.74
CA LEU A 281 -15.51 9.08 7.62
C LEU A 281 -14.79 9.16 8.98
N ASP A 282 -15.40 9.80 9.98
CA ASP A 282 -14.91 9.81 11.36
C ASP A 282 -14.85 8.40 11.98
N ASN A 283 -15.86 7.57 11.72
CA ASN A 283 -15.90 6.16 12.12
C ASN A 283 -14.84 5.30 11.41
N MET A 284 -14.25 5.82 10.32
CA MET A 284 -13.16 5.18 9.60
C MET A 284 -11.77 5.62 10.11
N GLY A 285 -11.69 6.57 11.04
CA GLY A 285 -10.44 7.08 11.59
C GLY A 285 -9.82 8.23 10.77
N VAL A 286 -10.58 8.82 9.85
CA VAL A 286 -10.11 9.97 9.06
C VAL A 286 -10.23 11.23 9.91
N ALA A 287 -9.09 11.73 10.40
CA ALA A 287 -9.02 12.98 11.14
C ALA A 287 -8.91 14.16 10.17
N PHE A 288 -9.95 14.99 10.12
CA PHE A 288 -9.88 16.26 9.40
C PHE A 288 -9.36 17.35 10.34
N PRO A 289 -8.38 18.17 9.91
CA PRO A 289 -7.99 19.34 10.69
C PRO A 289 -9.17 20.30 10.84
N ASP A 290 -9.07 21.20 11.83
CA ASP A 290 -10.08 22.21 12.13
C ASP A 290 -10.65 22.81 10.84
N LEU A 291 -11.94 22.56 10.57
CA LEU A 291 -12.65 23.09 9.40
C LEU A 291 -12.84 24.62 9.48
N LYS A 292 -12.34 25.26 10.55
CA LYS A 292 -12.33 26.71 10.73
C LYS A 292 -11.43 27.34 9.66
N VAL A 293 -12.06 28.11 8.79
CA VAL A 293 -11.45 28.75 7.63
C VAL A 293 -10.62 29.96 8.07
N SER A 294 -9.32 29.99 7.72
CA SER A 294 -8.56 31.24 7.59
C SER A 294 -8.63 31.73 6.14
N ASP A 295 -8.50 33.04 5.92
CA ASP A 295 -8.44 33.60 4.56
C ASP A 295 -7.24 33.01 3.81
N GLY A 296 -7.54 32.39 2.66
CA GLY A 296 -6.58 31.72 1.80
C GLY A 296 -7.04 31.78 0.34
N THR A 297 -6.13 31.50 -0.59
CA THR A 297 -6.39 31.52 -2.03
C THR A 297 -7.48 30.51 -2.39
N LEU A 298 -8.45 30.94 -3.20
CA LEU A 298 -9.65 30.14 -3.51
C LEU A 298 -9.35 29.14 -4.63
N ILE A 299 -9.61 27.86 -4.35
CA ILE A 299 -9.77 26.84 -5.40
C ILE A 299 -11.26 26.81 -5.73
N GLU A 300 -11.63 27.43 -6.85
CA GLU A 300 -13.01 27.40 -7.32
C GLU A 300 -13.33 26.05 -7.94
N ILE A 301 -14.36 25.41 -7.39
CA ILE A 301 -14.89 24.17 -7.95
C ILE A 301 -15.97 24.56 -8.94
N ILE A 302 -15.74 24.28 -10.22
CA ILE A 302 -16.61 24.73 -11.33
C ILE A 302 -17.40 23.55 -11.90
N GLY A 303 -18.70 23.78 -12.15
CA GLY A 303 -19.62 22.86 -12.79
C GLY A 303 -20.08 21.70 -11.90
N GLU A 304 -21.05 20.93 -12.40
CA GLU A 304 -21.64 19.76 -11.72
C GLU A 304 -20.66 18.59 -11.57
N ASN A 305 -19.66 18.59 -12.44
CA ASN A 305 -18.56 17.64 -12.47
C ASN A 305 -17.40 18.02 -11.55
N PHE A 306 -17.51 19.17 -10.87
CA PHE A 306 -16.54 19.64 -9.89
C PHE A 306 -15.08 19.55 -10.38
N SER A 307 -14.83 19.89 -11.64
CA SER A 307 -13.49 19.78 -12.24
C SER A 307 -12.57 20.90 -11.73
N SER A 308 -11.41 20.52 -11.20
CA SER A 308 -10.30 21.43 -10.92
C SER A 308 -9.38 21.54 -12.13
N LYS A 309 -8.81 22.73 -12.40
CA LYS A 309 -7.67 22.85 -13.31
C LYS A 309 -6.48 22.11 -12.69
N ALA A 310 -5.95 21.08 -13.36
CA ALA A 310 -4.80 20.32 -12.88
C ALA A 310 -3.63 21.29 -12.64
N LYS A 311 -3.10 21.28 -11.41
CA LYS A 311 -1.89 22.03 -11.12
C LYS A 311 -0.69 21.31 -11.74
N PRO A 312 0.35 22.05 -12.18
CA PRO A 312 1.61 21.40 -12.51
C PRO A 312 2.12 20.61 -11.29
N PRO A 313 2.86 19.51 -11.50
CA PRO A 313 3.42 18.72 -10.42
C PRO A 313 4.20 19.60 -9.44
N ARG A 314 3.96 19.41 -8.14
CA ARG A 314 4.73 20.09 -7.10
C ARG A 314 6.06 19.38 -6.88
N PRO A 315 7.20 20.07 -7.06
CA PRO A 315 8.51 19.50 -6.79
C PRO A 315 8.79 19.52 -5.28
N VAL A 316 9.24 18.39 -4.72
CA VAL A 316 9.67 18.27 -3.32
C VAL A 316 11.18 18.18 -3.25
N VAL A 317 11.79 19.10 -2.51
CA VAL A 317 13.24 19.11 -2.27
C VAL A 317 13.57 18.39 -0.97
N LEU A 318 14.31 17.28 -1.04
CA LEU A 318 14.75 16.53 0.13
C LEU A 318 15.74 17.32 0.99
N GLY A 319 15.80 16.98 2.28
CA GLY A 319 16.63 17.67 3.26
C GLY A 319 16.37 17.22 4.70
N GLN A 320 17.00 17.90 5.67
CA GLN A 320 16.94 17.54 7.10
C GLN A 320 15.53 17.36 7.70
N PRO A 321 14.48 18.11 7.30
CA PRO A 321 13.12 17.87 7.79
C PRO A 321 12.59 16.46 7.48
N HIS A 322 13.15 15.79 6.47
CA HIS A 322 12.78 14.45 6.06
C HIS A 322 13.59 13.36 6.77
N THR A 323 14.51 13.70 7.68
CA THR A 323 15.26 12.72 8.46
C THR A 323 14.31 11.94 9.40
N PRO A 324 14.22 10.61 9.29
CA PRO A 324 13.45 9.79 10.23
C PRO A 324 14.02 9.92 11.64
N LYS A 325 13.15 10.01 12.66
CA LYS A 325 13.57 10.19 14.06
C LYS A 325 14.49 9.07 14.56
N ALA A 326 14.18 7.83 14.19
CA ALA A 326 14.93 6.65 14.62
C ALA A 326 16.22 6.42 13.81
N LEU A 327 16.53 7.24 12.80
CA LEU A 327 17.63 6.96 11.87
C LEU A 327 19.00 6.98 12.57
N ALA A 328 19.23 7.94 13.47
CA ALA A 328 20.51 8.04 14.18
C ALA A 328 20.78 6.83 15.08
N ASP A 329 19.76 6.40 15.82
CA ASP A 329 19.84 5.19 16.65
C ASP A 329 20.02 3.95 15.76
N PHE A 330 19.30 3.89 14.64
CA PHE A 330 19.44 2.80 13.69
C PHE A 330 20.88 2.71 13.13
N HIS A 331 21.49 3.83 12.75
CA HIS A 331 22.88 3.86 12.30
C HIS A 331 23.88 3.48 13.38
N GLN A 332 23.62 3.84 14.64
CA GLN A 332 24.48 3.44 15.76
C GLN A 332 24.54 1.91 15.91
N PHE A 333 23.42 1.22 15.71
CA PHE A 333 23.32 -0.22 15.96
C PHE A 333 23.49 -1.10 14.72
N PHE A 334 23.15 -0.59 13.54
CA PHE A 334 23.09 -1.39 12.31
C PHE A 334 23.95 -0.83 11.19
N GLY A 335 24.68 0.28 11.39
CA GLY A 335 25.39 0.99 10.33
C GLY A 335 26.37 0.14 9.50
N PHE A 336 26.89 -0.96 10.08
CA PHE A 336 27.76 -1.93 9.42
C PHE A 336 27.20 -3.37 9.41
N SER A 337 25.95 -3.55 9.84
CA SER A 337 25.32 -4.85 10.05
C SER A 337 24.21 -5.07 9.03
N ILE A 338 24.57 -4.98 7.75
CA ILE A 338 23.68 -5.20 6.60
C ILE A 338 24.41 -6.02 5.54
N HIS A 339 23.69 -6.92 4.88
CA HIS A 339 24.23 -7.67 3.75
C HIS A 339 24.16 -6.86 2.44
N PRO A 340 24.98 -7.23 1.44
CA PRO A 340 24.82 -6.73 0.07
C PRO A 340 23.41 -7.00 -0.49
N PHE A 341 23.01 -6.26 -1.51
CA PHE A 341 21.68 -6.39 -2.10
C PHE A 341 21.39 -7.81 -2.59
N ASN A 342 20.13 -8.24 -2.43
CA ASN A 342 19.65 -9.53 -2.93
C ASN A 342 20.50 -10.73 -2.46
N THR A 343 21.16 -10.60 -1.31
CA THR A 343 21.88 -11.70 -0.68
C THR A 343 20.90 -12.82 -0.36
N ARG A 344 21.30 -14.05 -0.70
CA ARG A 344 20.48 -15.24 -0.43
C ARG A 344 20.84 -15.76 0.96
N VAL A 345 19.87 -15.71 1.88
CA VAL A 345 19.98 -16.29 3.21
C VAL A 345 18.95 -17.42 3.30
N GLY A 346 19.43 -18.66 3.44
CA GLY A 346 18.60 -19.85 3.32
C GLY A 346 17.98 -20.00 1.93
N THR A 347 16.66 -20.14 1.85
CA THR A 347 15.93 -20.41 0.60
C THR A 347 15.44 -19.16 -0.13
N LYS A 348 15.48 -17.98 0.50
CA LYS A 348 14.92 -16.73 -0.05
C LYS A 348 16.00 -15.66 -0.22
N SER A 349 15.83 -14.80 -1.22
CA SER A 349 16.58 -13.56 -1.37
C SER A 349 15.64 -12.38 -1.12
N LYS A 350 16.13 -11.36 -0.42
CA LYS A 350 15.43 -10.08 -0.22
C LYS A 350 16.37 -8.95 -0.59
N LEU A 351 15.82 -7.81 -1.03
CA LEU A 351 16.62 -6.67 -1.44
C LEU A 351 17.52 -6.17 -0.29
N LEU A 352 16.97 -5.98 0.90
CA LEU A 352 17.68 -5.55 2.10
C LEU A 352 17.55 -6.60 3.20
N GLN A 353 18.68 -6.95 3.84
CA GLN A 353 18.74 -7.90 4.95
C GLN A 353 19.74 -7.41 6.00
N LEU A 354 19.26 -7.26 7.23
CA LEU A 354 20.08 -6.87 8.37
C LEU A 354 20.72 -8.11 9.00
N ASP A 355 21.98 -7.98 9.40
CA ASP A 355 22.60 -8.90 10.34
C ASP A 355 22.39 -8.35 11.75
N VAL A 356 21.74 -9.12 12.61
CA VAL A 356 21.28 -8.64 13.92
C VAL A 356 21.79 -9.51 15.06
N ILE A 357 22.60 -10.53 14.78
CA ILE A 357 23.05 -11.48 15.81
C ILE A 357 23.95 -10.78 16.82
N GLU A 358 24.93 -9.99 16.37
CA GLU A 358 25.84 -9.26 17.24
C GLU A 358 25.12 -8.23 18.12
N LEU A 359 24.05 -7.63 17.60
CA LEU A 359 23.21 -6.69 18.36
C LEU A 359 22.59 -7.32 19.60
N LEU A 360 22.18 -8.60 19.52
CA LEU A 360 21.52 -9.26 20.63
C LEU A 360 22.42 -9.32 21.88
N GLU A 361 23.73 -9.21 21.69
CA GLU A 361 24.72 -9.17 22.76
C GLU A 361 25.01 -7.75 23.29
N HIS A 362 24.56 -6.70 22.59
CA HIS A 362 24.83 -5.30 22.91
C HIS A 362 24.20 -4.88 24.26
N ALA A 363 24.97 -4.15 25.08
CA ALA A 363 24.58 -3.81 26.45
C ALA A 363 23.29 -2.97 26.53
N GLU A 364 23.11 -2.00 25.63
CA GLU A 364 21.91 -1.16 25.61
C GLU A 364 20.66 -1.95 25.19
N PHE A 365 20.79 -2.85 24.21
CA PHE A 365 19.70 -3.74 23.81
C PHE A 365 19.32 -4.69 24.94
N LYS A 366 20.31 -5.31 25.58
CA LYS A 366 20.13 -6.16 26.76
C LYS A 366 19.42 -5.41 27.89
N LYS A 367 19.84 -4.18 28.18
CA LYS A 367 19.20 -3.34 29.21
C LYS A 367 17.74 -3.05 28.88
N TRP A 368 17.44 -2.70 27.62
CA TRP A 368 16.06 -2.49 27.17
C TRP A 368 15.23 -3.78 27.30
N LEU A 369 15.76 -4.91 26.82
CA LEU A 369 15.07 -6.20 26.88
C LEU A 369 14.84 -6.66 28.32
N ASP A 370 15.78 -6.42 29.25
CA ASP A 370 15.59 -6.70 30.67
C ASP A 370 14.44 -5.88 31.25
N ALA A 371 14.39 -4.58 30.94
CA ALA A 371 13.30 -3.72 31.36
C ALA A 371 11.95 -4.18 30.79
N GLU A 372 11.88 -4.54 29.50
CA GLU A 372 10.64 -5.07 28.91
C GLU A 372 10.18 -6.38 29.55
N ILE A 373 11.11 -7.30 29.85
CA ILE A 373 10.79 -8.54 30.55
C ILE A 373 10.27 -8.24 31.97
N ASP A 374 10.90 -7.32 32.69
CA ASP A 374 10.55 -7.01 34.08
C ASP A 374 9.22 -6.22 34.18
N TRP A 375 8.89 -5.36 33.20
CA TRP A 375 7.72 -4.48 33.25
C TRP A 375 6.52 -4.95 32.44
N SER A 376 6.75 -5.65 31.33
CA SER A 376 5.72 -5.91 30.32
C SER A 376 5.34 -7.38 30.20
N PHE A 377 6.24 -8.31 30.53
CA PHE A 377 5.99 -9.74 30.32
C PHE A 377 5.10 -10.34 31.42
N PRO A 378 4.17 -11.24 31.08
CA PRO A 378 3.36 -11.94 32.08
C PRO A 378 4.23 -12.85 32.96
N LEU A 379 4.05 -12.84 34.28
CA LEU A 379 4.73 -13.80 35.18
C LEU A 379 4.30 -15.26 34.98
N THR A 380 3.29 -15.50 34.14
CA THR A 380 2.77 -16.84 33.81
C THR A 380 3.38 -17.42 32.54
N VAL A 381 4.45 -16.84 31.97
CA VAL A 381 5.06 -17.39 30.75
C VAL A 381 5.47 -18.85 30.96
N SER A 382 4.88 -19.75 30.19
CA SER A 382 5.27 -21.16 30.07
C SER A 382 5.74 -21.51 28.68
N HIS A 383 5.44 -20.68 27.67
CA HIS A 383 5.76 -20.96 26.27
C HIS A 383 6.45 -19.76 25.62
N VAL A 384 7.50 -20.05 24.86
CA VAL A 384 8.18 -19.09 23.97
C VAL A 384 8.14 -19.65 22.56
N ILE A 385 7.46 -18.97 21.67
CA ILE A 385 7.33 -19.34 20.26
C ILE A 385 8.18 -18.37 19.44
N HIS A 386 9.00 -18.85 18.53
CA HIS A 386 9.82 -17.99 17.68
C HIS A 386 9.58 -18.24 16.19
N ALA A 387 9.75 -17.20 15.38
CA ALA A 387 9.76 -17.33 13.93
C ALA A 387 10.89 -18.27 13.45
N ASP A 388 10.70 -18.89 12.30
CA ASP A 388 11.61 -19.90 11.72
C ASP A 388 12.86 -19.26 11.07
N ASP A 389 13.57 -18.43 11.83
CA ASP A 389 14.82 -17.80 11.46
C ASP A 389 15.82 -17.80 12.62
N GLU A 390 17.11 -17.79 12.29
CA GLU A 390 18.20 -17.91 13.27
C GLU A 390 18.23 -16.74 14.28
N ALA A 391 17.90 -15.52 13.84
CA ALA A 391 17.90 -14.36 14.72
C ALA A 391 16.76 -14.43 15.75
N SER A 392 15.57 -14.88 15.36
CA SER A 392 14.42 -15.09 16.25
C SER A 392 14.68 -16.23 17.23
N LYS A 393 15.31 -17.32 16.77
CA LYS A 393 15.75 -18.42 17.64
C LYS A 393 16.78 -17.96 18.67
N ALA A 394 17.81 -17.21 18.25
CA ALA A 394 18.83 -16.68 19.15
C ALA A 394 18.22 -15.76 20.22
N LEU A 395 17.32 -14.85 19.83
CA LEU A 395 16.62 -13.99 20.78
C LEU A 395 15.72 -14.79 21.73
N ALA A 396 15.04 -15.84 21.27
CA ALA A 396 14.24 -16.70 22.12
C ALA A 396 15.07 -17.39 23.22
N VAL A 397 16.29 -17.86 22.89
CA VAL A 397 17.22 -18.43 23.87
C VAL A 397 17.59 -17.41 24.95
N ILE A 398 17.89 -16.17 24.56
CA ILE A 398 18.21 -15.06 25.49
C ILE A 398 17.01 -14.76 26.40
N VAL A 399 15.81 -14.66 25.83
CA VAL A 399 14.57 -14.43 26.57
C VAL A 399 14.31 -15.54 27.59
N VAL A 400 14.47 -16.80 27.22
CA VAL A 400 14.28 -17.95 28.11
C VAL A 400 15.29 -17.95 29.26
N ALA A 401 16.57 -17.69 28.95
CA ALA A 401 17.61 -17.60 29.97
C ALA A 401 17.29 -16.52 31.01
N ARG A 402 16.78 -15.37 30.57
CA ARG A 402 16.37 -14.27 31.46
C ARG A 402 15.12 -14.59 32.25
N LEU A 403 14.07 -15.11 31.61
CA LEU A 403 12.83 -15.50 32.28
C LEU A 403 13.06 -16.53 33.39
N ARG A 404 13.97 -17.50 33.19
CA ARG A 404 14.33 -18.48 34.22
C ARG A 404 14.89 -17.85 35.50
N THR A 405 15.45 -16.65 35.44
CA THR A 405 15.93 -15.91 36.63
C THR A 405 14.84 -15.13 37.36
N ARG A 406 13.68 -14.92 36.71
CA ARG A 406 12.57 -14.10 37.22
C ARG A 406 11.37 -14.93 37.66
N LEU A 407 11.14 -16.07 37.04
CA LEU A 407 10.06 -16.99 37.36
C LEU A 407 10.37 -17.81 38.62
N ALA A 408 9.32 -18.36 39.23
CA ALA A 408 9.44 -19.21 40.40
C ALA A 408 10.32 -20.44 40.11
N ALA A 409 11.12 -20.85 41.10
CA ALA A 409 12.00 -22.01 40.98
C ALA A 409 11.21 -23.26 40.57
N GLY A 410 11.69 -23.96 39.53
CA GLY A 410 11.03 -25.15 38.96
C GLY A 410 10.06 -24.88 37.81
N SER A 411 9.84 -23.61 37.41
CA SER A 411 9.04 -23.28 36.22
C SER A 411 9.72 -23.76 34.94
N SER A 412 9.08 -24.66 34.19
CA SER A 412 9.53 -25.09 32.87
C SER A 412 9.00 -24.15 31.79
N ILE A 413 9.88 -23.71 30.88
CA ILE A 413 9.51 -22.95 29.69
C ILE A 413 9.72 -23.83 28.47
N THR A 414 8.64 -24.10 27.73
CA THR A 414 8.66 -24.79 26.44
C THR A 414 9.03 -23.79 25.35
N VAL A 415 10.01 -24.13 24.51
CA VAL A 415 10.44 -23.29 23.38
C VAL A 415 10.07 -24.00 22.10
N LEU A 416 9.31 -23.34 21.22
CA LEU A 416 8.83 -23.92 19.98
C LEU A 416 9.19 -23.03 18.79
N PRO A 417 9.75 -23.58 17.70
CA PRO A 417 9.77 -22.88 16.42
C PRO A 417 8.35 -22.86 15.83
N TYR A 418 8.06 -21.87 15.00
CA TYR A 418 6.71 -21.71 14.44
C TYR A 418 6.26 -22.91 13.59
N HIS A 419 7.14 -23.52 12.79
CA HIS A 419 6.78 -24.69 11.99
C HIS A 419 6.35 -25.92 12.81
N GLU A 420 6.69 -25.98 14.10
CA GLU A 420 6.25 -27.05 15.01
C GLU A 420 5.01 -26.63 15.81
N LEU A 421 4.45 -25.43 15.63
CA LEU A 421 3.32 -24.93 16.41
C LEU A 421 2.04 -25.72 16.13
N GLU A 422 1.54 -26.44 17.13
CA GLU A 422 0.35 -27.28 17.02
C GLU A 422 -0.58 -27.09 18.23
N LYS A 423 -1.79 -27.62 18.16
CA LYS A 423 -2.74 -27.50 19.29
C LYS A 423 -2.25 -28.25 20.54
N ASP A 424 -1.66 -29.44 20.34
CA ASP A 424 -1.32 -30.34 21.44
C ASP A 424 -0.11 -29.88 22.25
N ASN A 425 0.83 -29.16 21.63
CA ASN A 425 2.02 -28.62 22.31
C ASN A 425 1.79 -27.25 22.97
N CYS A 426 0.57 -26.71 22.88
CA CYS A 426 0.18 -25.44 23.48
C CYS A 426 -1.00 -25.57 24.47
N LYS A 427 -1.50 -26.79 24.72
CA LYS A 427 -2.72 -27.04 25.50
C LYS A 427 -2.61 -26.64 26.97
N ASP A 428 -1.40 -26.69 27.52
CA ASP A 428 -1.04 -26.37 28.90
C ASP A 428 -0.43 -24.97 29.05
N ALA A 429 -0.48 -24.15 27.99
CA ALA A 429 0.02 -22.79 28.03
C ALA A 429 -0.73 -21.93 29.06
N THR A 430 0.03 -21.32 29.96
CA THR A 430 -0.41 -20.36 30.98
C THR A 430 -0.02 -18.91 30.63
N GLY A 431 0.88 -18.74 29.67
CA GLY A 431 1.34 -17.46 29.13
C GLY A 431 2.31 -17.71 27.98
N VAL A 432 2.23 -16.90 26.93
CA VAL A 432 2.98 -17.12 25.68
C VAL A 432 3.75 -15.87 25.29
N VAL A 433 5.04 -16.02 25.01
CA VAL A 433 5.85 -14.98 24.35
C VAL A 433 6.07 -15.40 22.91
N ILE A 434 5.82 -14.48 21.97
CA ILE A 434 6.04 -14.68 20.55
C ILE A 434 7.22 -13.81 20.13
N VAL A 435 8.25 -14.40 19.53
CA VAL A 435 9.51 -13.74 19.19
C VAL A 435 9.69 -13.70 17.67
N SER A 436 9.81 -12.48 17.13
CA SER A 436 10.28 -12.25 15.76
C SER A 436 11.25 -11.08 15.77
N THR A 437 12.56 -11.37 15.67
CA THR A 437 13.61 -10.36 15.94
C THR A 437 13.53 -9.17 15.01
N VAL A 438 13.28 -9.41 13.72
CA VAL A 438 13.06 -8.37 12.71
C VAL A 438 11.69 -8.56 12.05
N ALA A 439 10.84 -7.55 12.12
CA ALA A 439 9.54 -7.56 11.45
C ALA A 439 9.42 -6.41 10.44
N ARG A 440 8.87 -6.72 9.26
CA ARG A 440 8.34 -5.73 8.31
C ARG A 440 6.90 -5.39 8.69
N ASP A 441 5.91 -5.72 7.86
CA ASP A 441 4.49 -5.58 8.21
C ASP A 441 3.96 -6.73 9.10
N GLY A 442 4.88 -7.55 9.62
CA GLY A 442 4.62 -8.56 10.65
C GLY A 442 3.87 -9.80 10.20
N GLY A 443 4.08 -10.23 8.96
CA GLY A 443 3.41 -11.41 8.40
C GLY A 443 3.46 -12.65 9.29
N VAL A 444 4.66 -13.09 9.67
CA VAL A 444 4.84 -14.25 10.56
C VAL A 444 4.19 -14.05 11.93
N LEU A 445 4.23 -12.83 12.49
CA LEU A 445 3.58 -12.52 13.77
C LEU A 445 2.05 -12.65 13.68
N ARG A 446 1.46 -12.20 12.56
CA ARG A 446 0.01 -12.34 12.30
C ARG A 446 -0.39 -13.80 12.20
N GLU A 447 0.43 -14.60 11.53
CA GLU A 447 0.23 -16.04 11.37
C GLU A 447 0.25 -16.77 12.71
N ILE A 448 1.33 -16.59 13.49
CA ILE A 448 1.44 -17.16 14.85
C ILE A 448 0.24 -16.73 15.71
N SER A 449 -0.11 -15.44 15.70
CA SER A 449 -1.25 -14.92 16.47
C SER A 449 -2.56 -15.64 16.13
N ARG A 450 -2.84 -15.86 14.84
CA ARG A 450 -4.04 -16.56 14.38
C ARG A 450 -4.08 -18.01 14.83
N ASP A 451 -2.97 -18.72 14.69
CA ASP A 451 -2.93 -20.14 15.07
C ASP A 451 -3.11 -20.29 16.59
N LEU A 452 -2.47 -19.41 17.37
CA LEU A 452 -2.69 -19.35 18.82
C LEU A 452 -4.14 -19.00 19.21
N ARG A 453 -4.90 -18.24 18.40
CA ARG A 453 -6.34 -18.02 18.65
C ARG A 453 -7.15 -19.33 18.57
N SER A 454 -6.71 -20.28 17.75
CA SER A 454 -7.37 -21.59 17.58
C SER A 454 -6.93 -22.61 18.62
N TYR A 455 -5.70 -22.49 19.13
CA TYR A 455 -5.09 -23.47 20.02
C TYR A 455 -5.25 -23.13 21.50
N ILE A 456 -5.24 -21.82 21.83
CA ILE A 456 -5.14 -21.33 23.21
C ILE A 456 -6.30 -20.36 23.50
N LYS A 457 -6.85 -20.44 24.72
CA LYS A 457 -7.92 -19.54 25.17
C LYS A 457 -7.47 -18.07 25.18
N ALA A 458 -8.41 -17.17 24.90
CA ALA A 458 -8.15 -15.74 24.81
C ALA A 458 -7.65 -15.09 26.11
N TYR A 459 -8.05 -15.60 27.29
CA TYR A 459 -7.64 -15.05 28.58
C TYR A 459 -6.19 -15.42 28.96
N ILE A 460 -5.53 -16.31 28.22
CA ILE A 460 -4.12 -16.64 28.43
C ILE A 460 -3.28 -15.48 27.89
N PRO A 461 -2.46 -14.82 28.73
CA PRO A 461 -1.67 -13.67 28.33
C PRO A 461 -0.71 -14.00 27.19
N ARG A 462 -0.59 -13.06 26.24
CA ARG A 462 0.36 -13.14 25.13
C ARG A 462 1.21 -11.88 25.10
N HIS A 463 2.47 -12.04 24.75
CA HIS A 463 3.40 -10.93 24.57
C HIS A 463 4.16 -11.09 23.25
N PHE A 464 3.98 -10.15 22.34
CA PHE A 464 4.67 -10.14 21.06
C PHE A 464 5.95 -9.29 21.17
N LEU A 465 7.10 -9.91 20.95
CA LEU A 465 8.41 -9.28 20.98
C LEU A 465 8.93 -9.15 19.53
N SER A 466 9.00 -7.92 19.05
CA SER A 466 9.65 -7.61 17.78
C SER A 466 10.51 -6.35 17.91
N PRO A 467 11.77 -6.51 18.35
CA PRO A 467 12.60 -5.36 18.69
C PRO A 467 12.93 -4.47 17.51
N ILE A 468 13.05 -5.03 16.30
CA ILE A 468 13.47 -4.28 15.11
C ILE A 468 12.31 -4.27 14.10
N GLY A 469 11.72 -3.10 13.91
CA GLY A 469 10.66 -2.86 12.93
C GLY A 469 11.20 -2.17 11.69
N ILE A 470 11.03 -2.77 10.52
CA ILE A 470 11.31 -2.16 9.21
C ILE A 470 10.06 -2.22 8.31
N PRO A 471 8.93 -1.63 8.73
CA PRO A 471 7.66 -1.71 8.01
C PRO A 471 7.72 -0.94 6.68
N GLN A 472 6.71 -1.14 5.83
CA GLN A 472 6.57 -0.29 4.64
C GLN A 472 6.24 1.15 5.03
N THR A 473 5.30 1.33 5.97
CA THR A 473 4.81 2.64 6.41
C THR A 473 4.64 2.66 7.93
N ASN A 474 4.55 3.84 8.53
CA ASN A 474 4.14 3.95 9.93
C ASN A 474 2.70 3.44 10.13
N ALA A 475 1.83 3.65 9.14
CA ALA A 475 0.45 3.17 9.18
C ALA A 475 0.37 1.63 9.24
N SER A 476 1.14 0.92 8.41
CA SER A 476 1.14 -0.55 8.38
C SER A 476 1.65 -1.15 9.70
N TRP A 477 2.66 -0.53 10.31
CA TRP A 477 3.15 -0.94 11.64
C TRP A 477 2.12 -0.74 12.75
N ASN A 478 1.42 0.41 12.75
CA ASN A 478 0.35 0.66 13.71
C ASN A 478 -0.79 -0.35 13.55
N GLN A 479 -1.15 -0.68 12.31
CA GLN A 479 -2.14 -1.72 12.02
C GLN A 479 -1.68 -3.09 12.51
N LEU A 480 -0.41 -3.46 12.32
CA LEU A 480 0.16 -4.69 12.87
C LEU A 480 0.04 -4.72 14.40
N ARG A 481 0.48 -3.66 15.10
CA ARG A 481 0.37 -3.59 16.55
C ARG A 481 -1.09 -3.78 16.99
N MET A 482 -2.02 -3.05 16.39
CA MET A 482 -3.45 -3.16 16.69
C MET A 482 -4.00 -4.57 16.43
N PHE A 483 -3.55 -5.24 15.37
CA PHE A 483 -3.91 -6.64 15.09
C PHE A 483 -3.43 -7.57 16.21
N LEU A 484 -2.18 -7.43 16.65
CA LEU A 484 -1.56 -8.35 17.61
C LEU A 484 -2.07 -8.16 19.04
N VAL A 485 -2.27 -6.92 19.49
CA VAL A 485 -2.58 -6.64 20.91
C VAL A 485 -4.05 -6.85 21.27
N ARG A 486 -4.96 -6.74 20.30
CA ARG A 486 -6.41 -6.78 20.53
C ARG A 486 -6.94 -8.21 20.62
N ASN A 487 -7.61 -8.53 21.72
CA ASN A 487 -8.16 -9.84 22.02
C ASN A 487 -9.55 -9.73 22.70
N PRO A 488 -10.34 -10.81 22.78
CA PRO A 488 -11.69 -10.86 23.37
C PRO A 488 -11.87 -10.30 24.78
N THR A 489 -10.78 -10.12 25.53
CA THR A 489 -10.83 -9.72 26.93
C THR A 489 -10.75 -8.20 27.09
N THR A 490 -10.98 -7.72 28.32
CA THR A 490 -10.83 -6.29 28.63
C THR A 490 -9.38 -5.83 28.69
N ARG A 491 -8.41 -6.75 28.71
CA ARG A 491 -6.97 -6.46 28.72
C ARG A 491 -6.40 -6.65 27.34
N GLU A 492 -5.44 -5.82 26.95
CA GLU A 492 -4.67 -6.03 25.72
C GLU A 492 -3.52 -7.01 25.97
N TYR A 493 -3.14 -7.74 24.91
CA TYR A 493 -1.85 -8.44 24.88
C TYR A 493 -0.71 -7.43 24.79
N GLY A 494 0.48 -7.84 25.22
CA GLY A 494 1.66 -6.98 25.14
C GLY A 494 2.31 -6.98 23.76
N PHE A 495 2.95 -5.87 23.40
CA PHE A 495 3.77 -5.73 22.21
C PHE A 495 4.97 -4.84 22.52
N SER A 496 6.20 -5.38 22.40
CA SER A 496 7.43 -4.63 22.64
C SER A 496 8.22 -4.47 21.34
N ASN A 497 8.61 -3.22 21.06
CA ASN A 497 9.47 -2.82 19.95
C ASN A 497 10.53 -1.85 20.47
N TRP A 498 11.76 -1.99 20.00
CA TRP A 498 12.89 -1.18 20.43
C TRP A 498 13.16 -0.04 19.43
N ILE A 499 13.32 -0.39 18.16
CA ILE A 499 13.59 0.54 17.07
C ILE A 499 12.65 0.23 15.91
N GLN A 500 12.11 1.28 15.29
CA GLN A 500 11.24 1.21 14.11
C GLN A 500 11.70 2.21 13.04
N LEU A 501 11.96 1.74 11.83
CA LEU A 501 12.37 2.55 10.69
C LEU A 501 11.62 2.12 9.42
N PRO A 502 10.54 2.82 9.02
CA PRO A 502 9.85 2.53 7.78
C PRO A 502 10.73 2.71 6.54
N LEU A 503 10.67 1.76 5.59
CA LEU A 503 11.53 1.74 4.40
C LEU A 503 10.79 1.86 3.06
N GLY A 504 9.46 1.80 3.08
CA GLY A 504 8.64 1.71 1.87
C GLY A 504 8.45 0.27 1.38
N GLU A 505 7.83 0.16 0.21
CA GLU A 505 7.40 -1.10 -0.40
C GLU A 505 8.59 -2.05 -0.68
N ASP A 506 8.36 -3.35 -0.51
CA ASP A 506 9.32 -4.42 -0.81
C ASP A 506 8.69 -5.42 -1.75
N SER A 507 8.59 -4.98 -2.99
CA SER A 507 8.10 -5.80 -4.08
C SER A 507 9.24 -6.62 -4.67
N ASN A 508 8.92 -7.84 -5.10
CA ASN A 508 9.81 -8.63 -5.95
C ASN A 508 10.02 -7.95 -7.32
N ASP A 509 9.11 -7.07 -7.74
CA ASP A 509 9.20 -6.25 -8.95
C ASP A 509 9.99 -4.94 -8.71
N ASN A 510 11.19 -5.08 -8.15
CA ASN A 510 12.07 -3.93 -7.88
C ASN A 510 12.85 -3.50 -9.13
N SER A 511 13.50 -2.32 -9.07
CA SER A 511 14.23 -1.74 -10.20
C SER A 511 15.35 -2.62 -10.75
N TRP A 512 15.97 -3.46 -9.92
CA TRP A 512 16.98 -4.43 -10.36
C TRP A 512 16.37 -5.51 -11.26
N HIS A 513 15.25 -6.10 -10.83
CA HIS A 513 14.56 -7.13 -11.62
C HIS A 513 14.00 -6.52 -12.93
N ARG A 514 13.36 -5.35 -12.85
CA ARG A 514 12.82 -4.66 -14.03
C ARG A 514 13.89 -4.38 -15.07
N LEU A 515 15.11 -4.03 -14.67
CA LEU A 515 16.20 -3.80 -15.60
C LEU A 515 16.61 -5.07 -16.35
N ILE A 516 16.71 -6.20 -15.64
CA ILE A 516 17.03 -7.51 -16.24
C ILE A 516 15.93 -7.94 -17.21
N GLU A 517 14.66 -7.80 -16.83
CA GLU A 517 13.52 -8.15 -17.69
C GLU A 517 13.43 -7.22 -18.91
N THR A 518 13.70 -5.92 -18.74
CA THR A 518 13.75 -4.96 -19.85
C THR A 518 14.81 -5.36 -20.87
N HIS A 519 16.00 -5.78 -20.42
CA HIS A 519 17.03 -6.27 -21.31
C HIS A 519 16.59 -7.54 -22.06
N LYS A 520 16.06 -8.55 -21.35
CA LYS A 520 15.60 -9.80 -21.98
C LYS A 520 14.53 -9.57 -23.06
N ALA A 521 13.64 -8.60 -22.85
CA ALA A 521 12.59 -8.28 -23.80
C ALA A 521 13.12 -7.73 -25.14
N HIS A 522 14.34 -7.18 -25.17
CA HIS A 522 14.92 -6.51 -26.34
C HIS A 522 16.22 -7.15 -26.84
N SER A 523 16.79 -8.13 -26.13
CA SER A 523 18.11 -8.71 -26.45
C SER A 523 18.16 -9.48 -27.78
N GLU A 524 17.02 -9.96 -28.28
CA GLU A 524 16.94 -10.72 -29.54
C GLU A 524 16.58 -9.86 -30.77
N GLN A 525 16.33 -8.56 -30.56
CA GLN A 525 15.93 -7.64 -31.63
C GLN A 525 17.12 -7.26 -32.51
N ASN A 526 16.88 -7.14 -33.81
CA ASN A 526 17.88 -6.62 -34.74
C ASN A 526 17.83 -5.08 -34.82
N ILE A 527 18.80 -4.46 -35.52
CA ILE A 527 18.90 -3.00 -35.62
C ILE A 527 17.66 -2.36 -36.28
N HIS A 528 17.04 -3.06 -37.24
CA HIS A 528 15.82 -2.61 -37.91
C HIS A 528 14.63 -2.64 -36.94
N ASP A 529 14.48 -3.71 -36.15
CA ASP A 529 13.43 -3.84 -35.12
C ASP A 529 13.56 -2.74 -34.05
N LEU A 530 14.80 -2.34 -33.75
CA LEU A 530 15.10 -1.23 -32.82
C LEU A 530 14.84 0.15 -33.43
N GLY A 531 14.66 0.28 -34.75
CA GLY A 531 14.45 1.56 -35.43
C GLY A 531 15.68 2.49 -35.43
N LEU A 532 16.88 1.94 -35.26
CA LEU A 532 18.12 2.70 -35.03
C LEU A 532 19.04 2.82 -36.26
N GLU A 533 18.53 2.49 -37.46
CA GLU A 533 19.31 2.51 -38.71
C GLU A 533 19.87 3.89 -39.07
N HIS A 534 19.25 4.95 -38.56
CA HIS A 534 19.64 6.33 -38.80
C HIS A 534 20.87 6.78 -37.97
N LEU A 535 21.30 5.98 -36.99
CA LEU A 535 22.46 6.30 -36.16
C LEU A 535 23.78 5.97 -36.89
N PRO A 536 24.85 6.75 -36.66
CA PRO A 536 26.17 6.39 -37.17
C PRO A 536 26.70 5.11 -36.49
N ASN A 537 27.49 4.30 -37.20
CA ASN A 537 28.19 3.14 -36.65
C ASN A 537 27.30 2.11 -35.92
N THR A 538 26.23 1.67 -36.58
CA THR A 538 25.26 0.69 -36.05
C THR A 538 25.87 -0.65 -35.62
N SER A 539 27.08 -0.99 -36.07
CA SER A 539 27.83 -2.19 -35.67
C SER A 539 28.11 -2.28 -34.16
N ASN A 540 28.13 -1.15 -33.45
CA ASN A 540 28.38 -1.10 -32.02
C ASN A 540 27.13 -1.33 -31.17
N ILE A 541 25.92 -1.25 -31.76
CA ILE A 541 24.64 -1.27 -31.03
C ILE A 541 24.40 -2.62 -30.37
N LEU A 542 24.38 -3.70 -31.15
CA LEU A 542 24.09 -5.04 -30.61
C LEU A 542 25.15 -5.51 -29.58
N PRO A 543 26.47 -5.34 -29.83
CA PRO A 543 27.47 -5.65 -28.80
C PRO A 543 27.31 -4.82 -27.52
N SER A 544 26.88 -3.56 -27.63
CA SER A 544 26.62 -2.71 -26.47
C SER A 544 25.39 -3.16 -25.69
N LEU A 545 24.36 -3.65 -26.38
CA LEU A 545 23.17 -4.22 -25.75
C LEU A 545 23.52 -5.45 -24.90
N ASP A 546 24.40 -6.32 -25.39
CA ASP A 546 24.93 -7.46 -24.63
C ASP A 546 25.72 -7.02 -23.40
N LEU A 547 26.53 -5.96 -23.52
CA LEU A 547 27.25 -5.39 -22.38
C LEU A 547 26.29 -4.83 -21.33
N ALA A 548 25.24 -4.12 -21.74
CA ALA A 548 24.22 -3.62 -20.83
C ALA A 548 23.50 -4.75 -20.08
N GLY A 549 23.21 -5.87 -20.75
CA GLY A 549 22.66 -7.07 -20.11
C GLY A 549 23.56 -7.66 -19.04
N LYS A 550 24.86 -7.80 -19.34
CA LYS A 550 25.87 -8.26 -18.37
C LYS A 550 25.99 -7.30 -17.19
N ALA A 551 25.98 -5.99 -17.43
CA ALA A 551 26.01 -4.98 -16.40
C ALA A 551 24.77 -5.04 -15.50
N ALA A 552 23.57 -5.22 -16.07
CA ALA A 552 22.33 -5.39 -15.31
C ALA A 552 22.36 -6.62 -14.40
N LEU A 553 22.85 -7.76 -14.89
CA LEU A 553 23.03 -8.99 -14.11
C LEU A 553 24.07 -8.82 -12.99
N SER A 554 25.20 -8.17 -13.28
CA SER A 554 26.25 -7.88 -12.29
C SER A 554 25.74 -6.95 -11.18
N ALA A 555 24.97 -5.94 -11.56
CA ALA A 555 24.36 -4.99 -10.63
C ALA A 555 23.29 -5.64 -9.73
N PHE A 556 22.89 -6.90 -9.94
CA PHE A 556 21.89 -7.56 -9.11
C PHE A 556 22.25 -7.59 -7.62
N ARG A 557 23.55 -7.58 -7.27
CA ARG A 557 24.04 -7.50 -5.88
C ARG A 557 24.64 -6.13 -5.50
N GLY A 558 24.49 -5.12 -6.34
CA GLY A 558 25.15 -3.83 -6.20
C GLY A 558 24.41 -2.71 -6.93
N PHE A 559 25.13 -1.68 -7.34
CA PHE A 559 24.69 -0.72 -8.35
C PHE A 559 25.42 -0.99 -9.67
N LEU A 560 24.96 -0.36 -10.76
CA LEU A 560 25.75 -0.27 -11.98
C LEU A 560 27.04 0.49 -11.67
N LEU A 561 28.13 0.10 -12.34
CA LEU A 561 29.40 0.81 -12.24
C LEU A 561 29.27 2.19 -12.91
N SER A 562 30.24 3.06 -12.67
CA SER A 562 30.39 4.23 -13.53
C SER A 562 30.71 3.80 -14.98
N PRO A 563 30.45 4.65 -15.99
CA PRO A 563 30.87 4.38 -17.37
C PRO A 563 32.39 4.15 -17.52
N ARG A 564 33.19 4.52 -16.50
CA ARG A 564 34.63 4.31 -16.42
C ARG A 564 35.03 2.98 -15.75
N GLY A 565 34.04 2.16 -15.35
CA GLY A 565 34.24 0.88 -14.68
C GLY A 565 34.51 0.94 -13.18
N ASN A 566 34.38 2.12 -12.55
CA ASN A 566 34.58 2.28 -11.10
C ASN A 566 33.30 1.99 -10.31
N PRO A 567 33.37 1.32 -9.15
CA PRO A 567 32.25 1.23 -8.22
C PRO A 567 31.80 2.60 -7.71
N LEU A 568 30.49 2.78 -7.51
CA LEU A 568 29.95 4.01 -6.93
C LEU A 568 30.26 4.04 -5.44
N ARG A 569 30.93 5.10 -4.97
CA ARG A 569 31.35 5.25 -3.58
C ARG A 569 30.76 6.50 -2.97
N LEU A 570 30.58 6.46 -1.65
CA LEU A 570 30.13 7.59 -0.85
C LEU A 570 31.34 8.33 -0.27
N SER A 571 31.36 9.64 -0.41
CA SER A 571 32.35 10.54 0.17
C SER A 571 31.88 11.07 1.53
N GLU A 572 32.80 11.67 2.29
CA GLU A 572 32.48 12.18 3.63
C GLU A 572 31.48 13.35 3.57
N GLY A 573 30.64 13.45 4.61
CA GLY A 573 29.71 14.57 4.77
C GLY A 573 28.30 14.30 4.24
N PHE A 574 27.91 13.04 4.07
CA PHE A 574 26.54 12.68 3.73
C PHE A 574 25.55 13.19 4.79
N LEU A 575 24.60 14.02 4.35
CA LEU A 575 23.66 14.74 5.21
C LEU A 575 22.93 13.87 6.25
N PHE A 576 22.62 12.63 5.90
CA PHE A 576 21.79 11.75 6.72
C PHE A 576 22.60 10.79 7.60
N PHE A 577 23.93 10.81 7.52
CA PHE A 577 24.79 10.14 8.50
C PHE A 577 25.04 11.10 9.64
N GLY A 578 24.37 10.87 10.78
CA GLY A 578 24.47 11.77 11.92
C GLY A 578 25.92 11.87 12.40
N ASN A 579 26.45 13.08 12.57
CA ASN A 579 27.88 13.35 12.88
C ASN A 579 28.44 12.61 14.12
N LYS A 580 27.58 12.09 14.99
CA LYS A 580 27.95 11.34 16.21
C LYS A 580 28.03 9.82 16.01
N THR A 581 27.57 9.32 14.88
CA THR A 581 27.52 7.89 14.57
C THR A 581 28.87 7.37 14.06
N GLU A 582 29.16 6.09 14.26
CA GLU A 582 30.38 5.47 13.74
C GLU A 582 30.38 5.44 12.20
N ILE A 583 29.20 5.26 11.58
CA ILE A 583 29.03 5.29 10.12
C ILE A 583 29.52 6.62 9.50
N ALA A 584 29.37 7.74 10.22
CA ALA A 584 29.88 9.04 9.80
C ALA A 584 31.41 9.20 9.91
N ARG A 585 32.14 8.20 10.39
CA ARG A 585 33.62 8.21 10.52
C ARG A 585 34.31 7.21 9.60
N ARG A 586 33.57 6.26 9.04
CA ARG A 586 34.12 5.13 8.27
C ARG A 586 33.36 4.95 6.95
N TYR A 587 33.19 6.04 6.20
CA TYR A 587 32.45 6.06 4.93
C TYR A 587 32.90 4.98 3.92
N ALA A 588 34.20 4.69 3.86
CA ALA A 588 34.77 3.69 2.96
C ALA A 588 34.35 2.24 3.29
N ASP A 589 33.94 1.99 4.54
CA ASP A 589 33.52 0.66 5.02
C ASP A 589 32.00 0.47 4.94
N VAL A 590 31.26 1.51 4.53
CA VAL A 590 29.80 1.47 4.48
C VAL A 590 29.33 0.71 3.25
N GLU A 591 28.59 -0.37 3.47
CA GLU A 591 27.99 -1.15 2.40
C GLU A 591 26.97 -0.30 1.62
N PRO A 592 26.95 -0.33 0.27
CA PRO A 592 25.99 0.42 -0.54
C PRO A 592 24.51 0.15 -0.19
N SER A 593 24.19 -1.04 0.33
CA SER A 593 22.84 -1.35 0.83
C SER A 593 22.44 -0.53 2.05
N MET A 594 23.38 -0.11 2.91
CA MET A 594 23.10 0.80 4.03
C MET A 594 22.81 2.23 3.54
N VAL A 595 23.53 2.68 2.52
CA VAL A 595 23.29 3.99 1.88
C VAL A 595 21.90 4.01 1.26
N HIS A 596 21.53 2.94 0.55
CA HIS A 596 20.21 2.78 -0.04
C HIS A 596 19.11 2.69 1.02
N LEU A 597 19.30 1.89 2.08
CA LEU A 597 18.36 1.79 3.20
C LEU A 597 18.11 3.17 3.83
N THR A 598 19.18 3.94 4.05
CA THR A 598 19.10 5.30 4.58
C THR A 598 18.27 6.21 3.69
N MET A 599 18.53 6.20 2.37
CA MET A 599 17.78 7.01 1.43
C MET A 599 16.32 6.56 1.28
N ALA A 600 16.06 5.26 1.27
CA ALA A 600 14.72 4.70 1.24
C ALA A 600 13.91 5.13 2.48
N ALA A 601 14.52 5.10 3.67
CA ALA A 601 13.89 5.56 4.90
C ALA A 601 13.58 7.07 4.86
N VAL A 602 14.49 7.89 4.34
CA VAL A 602 14.28 9.33 4.17
C VAL A 602 13.15 9.63 3.18
N LEU A 603 13.14 8.94 2.03
CA LEU A 603 12.06 9.06 1.04
C LEU A 603 10.71 8.61 1.62
N GLN A 604 10.70 7.50 2.36
CA GLN A 604 9.49 7.02 3.03
C GLN A 604 8.96 8.02 4.06
N ASN A 605 9.85 8.61 4.85
CA ASN A 605 9.47 9.67 5.80
C ASN A 605 9.03 10.96 5.08
N ALA A 606 9.53 11.24 3.87
CA ALA A 606 9.03 12.32 3.02
C ALA A 606 7.61 12.03 2.50
N ARG A 607 7.30 10.79 2.13
CA ARG A 607 5.93 10.36 1.72
C ARG A 607 4.92 10.52 2.87
N GLU A 608 5.34 10.22 4.09
CA GLU A 608 4.51 10.32 5.31
C GLU A 608 4.62 11.67 6.04
N HIS A 609 5.30 12.66 5.44
CA HIS A 609 5.58 13.92 6.11
C HIS A 609 4.29 14.69 6.44
N LYS A 610 4.17 15.21 7.67
CA LYS A 610 2.93 15.88 8.12
C LYS A 610 2.63 17.17 7.36
N ASP A 611 3.66 17.96 7.09
CA ASP A 611 3.56 19.18 6.27
C ASP A 611 3.38 18.83 4.79
N HIS A 612 2.32 19.36 4.17
CA HIS A 612 1.95 19.11 2.79
C HIS A 612 3.02 19.57 1.80
N GLU A 613 3.64 20.74 2.01
CA GLU A 613 4.62 21.31 1.09
C GLU A 613 5.89 20.44 0.99
N ARG A 614 6.17 19.69 2.06
CA ARG A 614 7.32 18.78 2.19
C ARG A 614 6.95 17.32 1.91
N ARG A 615 5.68 17.03 1.65
CA ARG A 615 5.21 15.67 1.47
C ARG A 615 5.44 15.22 0.03
N LEU A 616 6.20 14.14 -0.14
CA LEU A 616 6.42 13.42 -1.40
C LEU A 616 5.26 12.42 -1.65
N CYS A 617 4.03 12.88 -1.57
CA CYS A 617 2.86 12.05 -1.80
C CYS A 617 1.82 12.89 -2.54
N PRO A 618 1.32 12.43 -3.70
CA PRO A 618 0.31 13.16 -4.46
C PRO A 618 -1.00 13.27 -3.68
N ASN A 619 -1.83 14.22 -4.10
CA ASN A 619 -3.24 14.27 -3.72
C ASN A 619 -4.10 14.27 -4.99
N GLY A 620 -5.42 14.23 -4.85
CA GLY A 620 -6.32 14.17 -6.01
C GLY A 620 -6.27 15.38 -6.98
N TYR A 621 -5.45 16.40 -6.75
CA TYR A 621 -5.37 17.61 -7.59
C TYR A 621 -3.97 18.01 -8.06
N GLU A 622 -2.95 17.46 -7.42
CA GLU A 622 -1.56 17.82 -7.62
C GLU A 622 -0.73 16.54 -7.58
N SER A 623 -0.13 16.23 -8.73
CA SER A 623 0.96 15.25 -8.78
C SER A 623 2.16 15.81 -8.04
N VAL A 624 2.97 14.94 -7.46
CA VAL A 624 4.12 15.34 -6.66
C VAL A 624 5.32 14.57 -7.15
N VAL A 625 6.40 15.29 -7.43
CA VAL A 625 7.64 14.72 -7.95
C VAL A 625 8.81 15.11 -7.05
N LEU A 626 9.85 14.30 -7.03
CA LEU A 626 11.12 14.70 -6.47
C LEU A 626 11.68 15.85 -7.31
N ALA A 627 12.14 16.93 -6.68
CA ALA A 627 12.71 18.04 -7.43
C ALA A 627 13.98 17.60 -8.18
N PRO A 628 14.19 17.96 -9.46
CA PRO A 628 15.44 17.69 -10.18
C PRO A 628 16.68 18.21 -9.44
N GLU A 629 16.52 19.30 -8.67
CA GLU A 629 17.57 19.87 -7.81
C GLU A 629 18.11 18.86 -6.78
N CYS A 630 17.33 17.87 -6.35
CA CYS A 630 17.81 16.82 -5.45
C CYS A 630 19.04 16.09 -6.03
N PHE A 631 19.07 15.84 -7.35
CA PHE A 631 20.22 15.20 -7.99
C PHE A 631 21.46 16.11 -8.09
N LEU A 632 21.27 17.43 -7.99
CA LEU A 632 22.38 18.39 -7.90
C LEU A 632 22.88 18.56 -6.46
N ARG A 633 21.99 18.46 -5.47
CA ARG A 633 22.35 18.57 -4.04
C ARG A 633 22.97 17.30 -3.50
N PHE A 634 22.46 16.14 -3.92
CA PHE A 634 23.05 14.82 -3.68
C PHE A 634 23.78 14.40 -4.95
N ASN A 635 24.86 15.12 -5.28
CA ASN A 635 25.59 15.00 -6.54
C ASN A 635 26.47 13.75 -6.66
N GLU A 636 26.66 13.00 -5.58
CA GLU A 636 27.42 11.76 -5.62
C GLU A 636 26.65 10.64 -6.32
N ALA A 637 27.32 9.89 -7.18
CA ALA A 637 26.68 8.89 -8.03
C ALA A 637 25.96 7.80 -7.23
N ILE A 638 26.49 7.37 -6.08
CA ILE A 638 25.82 6.39 -5.21
C ILE A 638 24.51 6.94 -4.63
N LEU A 639 24.44 8.22 -4.27
CA LEU A 639 23.24 8.85 -3.72
C LEU A 639 22.18 9.04 -4.81
N GLN A 640 22.61 9.44 -6.01
CA GLN A 640 21.74 9.51 -7.18
C GLN A 640 21.17 8.13 -7.53
N ALA A 641 22.01 7.09 -7.56
CA ALA A 641 21.58 5.71 -7.78
C ALA A 641 20.58 5.24 -6.72
N CYS A 642 20.83 5.54 -5.44
CA CYS A 642 19.91 5.23 -4.35
C CYS A 642 18.55 5.89 -4.56
N MET A 643 18.50 7.18 -4.91
CA MET A 643 17.25 7.90 -5.18
C MET A 643 16.52 7.31 -6.39
N LEU A 644 17.22 7.09 -7.51
CA LEU A 644 16.64 6.55 -8.74
C LEU A 644 15.98 5.18 -8.52
N ARG A 645 16.57 4.35 -7.66
CA ARG A 645 16.06 3.00 -7.39
C ARG A 645 15.02 2.93 -6.27
N ALA A 646 14.98 3.89 -5.35
CA ALA A 646 14.05 3.92 -4.21
C ALA A 646 12.79 4.77 -4.45
N CYS A 647 12.80 5.70 -5.41
CA CYS A 647 11.62 6.47 -5.77
C CYS A 647 10.56 5.60 -6.48
N HIS A 648 9.28 5.90 -6.22
CA HIS A 648 8.20 5.37 -7.04
C HIS A 648 8.27 6.00 -8.44
N PRO A 649 7.85 5.30 -9.51
CA PRO A 649 7.85 5.87 -10.87
C PRO A 649 7.14 7.22 -10.97
N ALA A 650 6.01 7.38 -10.26
CA ALA A 650 5.27 8.64 -10.22
C ALA A 650 6.06 9.81 -9.61
N GLU A 651 7.03 9.52 -8.74
CA GLU A 651 7.88 10.54 -8.09
C GLU A 651 9.00 11.05 -9.02
N LEU A 652 9.26 10.37 -10.13
CA LEU A 652 10.25 10.73 -11.15
C LEU A 652 9.61 10.98 -12.53
N ASP A 653 8.29 11.19 -12.56
CA ASP A 653 7.54 11.49 -13.78
C ASP A 653 7.38 13.00 -13.98
N TYR A 654 8.30 13.57 -14.74
CA TYR A 654 8.30 14.99 -15.10
C TYR A 654 7.49 15.28 -16.37
N SER A 655 6.82 14.29 -16.97
CA SER A 655 6.16 14.42 -18.27
C SER A 655 5.03 15.45 -18.31
N SER A 656 4.42 15.72 -17.15
CA SER A 656 3.31 16.66 -16.98
C SER A 656 3.72 18.10 -16.70
N SER A 657 5.02 18.41 -16.55
CA SER A 657 5.54 19.78 -16.43
C SER A 657 6.67 20.02 -17.44
N PRO A 658 6.44 20.86 -18.47
CA PRO A 658 7.48 21.28 -19.39
C PRO A 658 8.69 21.91 -18.69
N GLU A 659 8.46 22.66 -17.61
CA GLU A 659 9.52 23.34 -16.86
C GLU A 659 10.42 22.34 -16.13
N LEU A 660 9.84 21.42 -15.36
CA LEU A 660 10.60 20.40 -14.62
C LEU A 660 11.25 19.40 -15.58
N SER A 661 10.54 19.02 -16.65
CA SER A 661 11.07 18.19 -17.73
C SER A 661 12.34 18.80 -18.33
N LYS A 662 12.30 20.10 -18.66
CA LYS A 662 13.45 20.81 -19.21
C LYS A 662 14.63 20.84 -18.25
N VAL A 663 14.41 21.16 -16.98
CA VAL A 663 15.48 21.18 -15.96
C VAL A 663 16.12 19.79 -15.82
N MET A 664 15.31 18.74 -15.77
CA MET A 664 15.80 17.37 -15.66
C MET A 664 16.55 16.93 -16.93
N LYS A 665 16.05 17.28 -18.12
CA LYS A 665 16.75 17.07 -19.41
C LYS A 665 18.12 17.74 -19.40
N GLU A 666 18.22 19.00 -18.99
CA GLU A 666 19.50 19.73 -18.96
C GLU A 666 20.53 19.08 -18.03
N LEU A 667 20.08 18.49 -16.93
CA LEU A 667 20.93 17.67 -16.07
C LEU A 667 21.40 16.41 -16.82
N LEU A 668 20.47 15.65 -17.41
CA LEU A 668 20.76 14.38 -18.07
C LEU A 668 21.68 14.53 -19.29
N VAL A 669 21.49 15.59 -20.10
CA VAL A 669 22.40 15.94 -21.20
C VAL A 669 23.83 16.09 -20.69
N LYS A 670 24.03 16.78 -19.57
CA LYS A 670 25.36 16.97 -18.98
C LYS A 670 25.94 15.68 -18.40
N VAL A 671 25.11 14.85 -17.77
CA VAL A 671 25.52 13.55 -17.22
C VAL A 671 26.00 12.62 -18.33
N PHE A 672 25.21 12.47 -19.41
CA PHE A 672 25.58 11.61 -20.53
C PHE A 672 26.76 12.17 -21.33
N ALA A 673 26.84 13.49 -21.49
CA ALA A 673 27.94 14.09 -22.25
C ALA A 673 29.29 14.04 -21.52
N ARG A 674 29.26 13.91 -20.19
CA ARG A 674 30.44 13.87 -19.32
C ARG A 674 30.62 12.50 -18.67
N SER A 675 30.20 11.44 -19.36
CA SER A 675 30.33 10.05 -18.88
C SER A 675 31.78 9.64 -18.60
N ASP A 676 32.76 10.34 -19.17
CA ASP A 676 34.20 10.17 -18.95
C ASP A 676 34.73 10.98 -17.74
N LYS A 677 33.87 11.70 -17.02
CA LYS A 677 34.20 12.52 -15.84
C LYS A 677 33.39 12.07 -14.62
N ASP A 678 33.83 12.47 -13.43
CA ASP A 678 33.15 12.18 -12.15
C ASP A 678 31.67 12.65 -12.15
N PHE A 679 31.38 13.76 -12.82
CA PHE A 679 30.00 14.28 -12.97
C PHE A 679 29.05 13.30 -13.69
N GLY A 680 29.59 12.46 -14.57
CA GLY A 680 28.84 11.46 -15.33
C GLY A 680 28.88 10.05 -14.72
N ASP A 681 29.42 9.86 -13.51
CA ASP A 681 29.56 8.52 -12.92
C ASP A 681 28.22 7.81 -12.70
N ALA A 682 27.10 8.54 -12.57
CA ALA A 682 25.76 7.98 -12.46
C ALA A 682 25.05 7.73 -13.82
N ALA A 683 25.74 7.94 -14.96
CA ALA A 683 25.09 7.88 -16.27
C ALA A 683 24.40 6.54 -16.56
N LEU A 684 25.01 5.41 -16.16
CA LEU A 684 24.37 4.09 -16.32
C LEU A 684 23.09 3.96 -15.49
N GLU A 685 23.06 4.50 -14.26
CA GLU A 685 21.88 4.47 -13.39
C GLU A 685 20.75 5.36 -13.93
N PHE A 686 21.07 6.55 -14.45
CA PHE A 686 20.07 7.39 -15.11
C PHE A 686 19.51 6.75 -16.38
N ALA A 687 20.36 6.18 -17.24
CA ALA A 687 19.91 5.47 -18.44
C ALA A 687 19.04 4.26 -18.07
N ALA A 688 19.43 3.49 -17.03
CA ALA A 688 18.65 2.38 -16.52
C ALA A 688 17.29 2.82 -15.97
N ALA A 689 17.22 3.93 -15.24
CA ALA A 689 15.96 4.49 -14.73
C ALA A 689 14.99 4.87 -15.86
N ILE A 690 15.50 5.41 -16.97
CA ILE A 690 14.69 5.68 -18.17
C ILE A 690 14.26 4.37 -18.83
N ALA A 691 15.17 3.38 -18.96
CA ALA A 691 14.89 2.09 -19.57
C ALA A 691 13.80 1.29 -18.84
N VAL A 692 13.77 1.32 -17.50
CA VAL A 692 12.71 0.67 -16.73
C VAL A 692 11.44 1.52 -16.59
N GLY A 693 11.40 2.68 -17.25
CA GLY A 693 10.28 3.61 -17.27
C GLY A 693 10.00 4.32 -15.95
N SER A 694 10.94 4.30 -15.00
CA SER A 694 10.77 5.00 -13.72
C SER A 694 11.00 6.51 -13.85
N LEU A 695 11.94 6.94 -14.69
CA LEU A 695 12.20 8.36 -14.98
C LEU A 695 11.57 8.74 -16.32
N ARG A 696 10.63 9.69 -16.31
CA ARG A 696 9.94 10.19 -17.51
C ARG A 696 10.07 11.69 -17.65
N LEU A 697 10.17 12.15 -18.89
CA LEU A 697 10.19 13.56 -19.28
C LEU A 697 9.04 13.83 -20.25
N ALA A 698 8.81 15.10 -20.58
CA ALA A 698 7.91 15.44 -21.66
C ALA A 698 8.38 14.76 -22.95
N LYS A 699 7.46 14.27 -23.78
CA LYS A 699 7.77 13.45 -24.96
C LYS A 699 8.88 14.05 -25.84
N THR A 700 8.74 15.33 -26.18
CA THR A 700 9.72 16.06 -27.00
C THR A 700 11.09 16.18 -26.32
N ASP A 701 11.12 16.33 -25.00
CA ASP A 701 12.35 16.42 -24.23
C ASP A 701 13.06 15.07 -24.14
N MET A 702 12.31 14.00 -23.92
CA MET A 702 12.83 12.62 -23.89
C MET A 702 13.38 12.22 -25.25
N GLU A 703 12.64 12.46 -26.33
CA GLU A 703 13.07 12.15 -27.70
C GLU A 703 14.38 12.86 -28.03
N THR A 704 14.45 14.18 -27.78
CA THR A 704 15.67 14.97 -28.03
C THR A 704 16.84 14.45 -27.19
N LEU A 705 16.63 14.19 -25.90
CA LEU A 705 17.67 13.71 -24.99
C LEU A 705 18.28 12.39 -25.48
N LEU A 706 17.43 11.42 -25.83
CA LEU A 706 17.88 10.09 -26.22
C LEU A 706 18.53 10.11 -27.62
N ASP A 707 18.00 10.87 -28.56
CA ASP A 707 18.58 10.98 -29.91
C ASP A 707 19.98 11.61 -29.86
N ASP A 708 20.15 12.67 -29.05
CA ASP A 708 21.45 13.33 -28.89
C ASP A 708 22.44 12.43 -28.15
N ALA A 709 22.01 11.76 -27.07
CA ALA A 709 22.86 10.84 -26.31
C ALA A 709 23.29 9.62 -27.15
N LEU A 710 22.37 9.03 -27.92
CA LEU A 710 22.68 7.91 -28.80
C LEU A 710 23.68 8.30 -29.88
N LYS A 711 23.48 9.45 -30.56
CA LYS A 711 24.45 9.96 -31.55
C LYS A 711 25.83 10.19 -30.94
N GLN A 712 25.89 10.71 -29.72
CA GLN A 712 27.15 10.97 -29.03
C GLN A 712 27.91 9.68 -28.69
N HIS A 713 27.19 8.62 -28.28
CA HIS A 713 27.80 7.37 -27.79
C HIS A 713 27.92 6.26 -28.83
N ALA A 714 27.31 6.40 -30.01
CA ALA A 714 27.33 5.38 -31.07
C ALA A 714 28.74 5.06 -31.62
N GLY A 715 29.71 5.95 -31.39
CA GLY A 715 31.08 5.79 -31.88
C GLY A 715 31.83 4.57 -31.32
N ASN A 716 31.50 4.11 -30.11
CA ASN A 716 32.20 3.02 -29.43
C ASN A 716 31.25 2.04 -28.74
N THR A 717 31.60 0.76 -28.73
CA THR A 717 30.90 -0.25 -27.93
C THR A 717 31.07 0.03 -26.44
N SER A 718 29.95 0.20 -25.71
CA SER A 718 29.96 0.52 -24.28
C SER A 718 28.67 0.08 -23.58
N GLU A 719 28.73 -0.13 -22.26
CA GLU A 719 27.54 -0.39 -21.43
C GLU A 719 26.52 0.75 -21.52
N LEU A 720 26.99 2.00 -21.58
CA LEU A 720 26.13 3.19 -21.64
C LEU A 720 25.35 3.26 -22.95
N LEU A 721 25.98 2.97 -24.08
CA LEU A 721 25.29 2.91 -25.37
C LEU A 721 24.17 1.86 -25.32
N GLY A 722 24.44 0.67 -24.77
CA GLY A 722 23.42 -0.38 -24.63
C GLY A 722 22.26 0.01 -23.73
N MET A 723 22.54 0.68 -22.60
CA MET A 723 21.49 1.18 -21.70
C MET A 723 20.65 2.29 -22.36
N LEU A 724 21.26 3.18 -23.14
CA LEU A 724 20.54 4.21 -23.90
C LEU A 724 19.64 3.62 -24.99
N VAL A 725 20.05 2.50 -25.60
CA VAL A 725 19.21 1.75 -26.56
C VAL A 725 17.98 1.19 -25.85
N LEU A 726 18.15 0.53 -24.69
CA LEU A 726 17.02 0.05 -23.88
C LEU A 726 16.11 1.22 -23.46
N ALA A 727 16.69 2.36 -23.08
CA ALA A 727 15.95 3.58 -22.76
C ALA A 727 15.10 4.08 -23.93
N LYS A 728 15.61 4.00 -25.16
CA LYS A 728 14.86 4.38 -26.37
C LYS A 728 13.67 3.45 -26.61
N GLN A 729 13.85 2.14 -26.47
CA GLN A 729 12.76 1.17 -26.70
C GLN A 729 11.63 1.30 -25.67
N ALA A 730 11.95 1.61 -24.43
CA ALA A 730 10.94 1.81 -23.38
C ALA A 730 10.04 3.05 -23.60
N ASN A 731 10.43 3.98 -24.48
CA ASN A 731 9.73 5.23 -24.75
C ASN A 731 9.09 5.29 -26.16
N HIS A 732 9.08 4.17 -26.88
CA HIS A 732 8.49 4.06 -28.21
C HIS A 732 7.01 3.67 -28.21
#